data_AF-A0A948EWW4-F1
#
_entry.id   AF-A0A948EWW4-F1
#
_cell.length_a   1.000
_cell.length_b   1.000
_cell.length_c   1.000
_cell.angle_alpha   90.00
_cell.angle_beta   90.00
_cell.angle_gamma   90.00
#
_symmetry.space_group_name_H-M   'P 1'
#
loop_
_entity.id
_entity.type
_entity.pdbx_description
1 polymer ?
#
loop_
_entity_poly.entity_id
_entity_poly.type
_entity_poly.pdbx_seq_one_letter_code
_entity_poly.pdbx_strand_id
1 'polypeptide(L)'
;MHHPKRTRSLLIAALMLVVATAFPAAASVHNIHLYTDSTPDYTSREDFLESATGIWDDPQDQAIAIWRFMVRGHRQTHATREDGRPLFDPIYFYNSYANTFCGYVAGYYTSFVDAMGGAWRHRYVELGDHTVAEVSWDGGADWHMFDTSMVIYALQPDGLVASCADIQAAHSSPLSLALGAAGPEPGSYYLYHAAPECMTNPVDPARAGDLSYPWGYRKACDKPVDYVRTLRNGADSYISGFVVQDWFTHVRHGWRYRLHLRPGDEYTRYWQRLGDSEDFYRPAGTSDPHATSPVGDFHGTGVWHHEPDLTSVDYRLSIHDEAGVVHVSETGPGPNLRPAAAGETARLDLKVDAANVATSGFVRLQGRRDAAGDAVRLLFTRDAGINWTQIWSAPAAGAFDQEVALAPSLVGGAHEYLLRIEMSAAADPGGCGLDAVRVTTLTQVNAFTLPRFQMGENKVRFALGEQLASQTLWPVLHDDGGGGRYRDTAESWENIDALADADAFHRALLRPASSAAPAQVTWRLSTPTPMTRVEYGGSFVTRMNTPDDFVNLSHAFDGGARIAADSFGAASSGTWDGRLFVSAAAPPAAHEVRLRFDIGSTAPEVWQATGIQDLLMTVLHEPRDPSFAPVEVTFNWTEFHGERTVTRAHTRVVDAAQDMWLVNVGGDRDPRMNWVRLRLVDGPVAAGYLGGDPGPGAGYDKQVVRFDWLDDVSRGRPYTVSRPASSSNPDDGGDLTNGCITPPTTYWNHSVVQEQGALWEAGAPLVVTLNLGAQQNVAALRVSTQQPNPDFGHPAAIAAEISDDGASWRPFGEATHDQVWHPEGNFLDWGYAHSSAYDALPAGGRLAFPFWILPAAPDAGRHLRLTFTLQDGRGLGVSEIQALDRVTVEDWPDREVWMPGTTAVSDGGAAHDAPRARPTLHCAPNPFNPSTRVEFEVPVTGPVSLRVFDVRGREVRVLRDRILAAGRHVVTWDGRDSAGRVVAAGAYFLALRTVAGDRVSKAVLVK
;
A
#
# COMPACT_ATOMS: atom_id res chain seq x y z
N MET A 1 -83.84 16.60 0.74
CA MET A 1 -83.20 17.65 -0.08
C MET A 1 -81.71 17.35 -0.15
N HIS A 2 -81.10 17.51 -1.33
CA HIS A 2 -79.67 17.28 -1.63
C HIS A 2 -79.06 15.87 -1.35
N HIS A 3 -77.87 15.68 -1.94
CA HIS A 3 -77.23 14.44 -2.40
C HIS A 3 -75.68 14.65 -2.28
N PRO A 4 -74.78 13.65 -2.45
CA PRO A 4 -74.93 12.18 -2.47
C PRO A 4 -73.72 11.35 -1.87
N LYS A 5 -73.77 10.01 -2.03
CA LYS A 5 -72.63 9.01 -2.10
C LYS A 5 -71.79 8.70 -0.83
N ARG A 6 -71.22 7.50 -0.64
CA ARG A 6 -71.61 6.09 -0.95
C ARG A 6 -70.67 5.10 -0.19
N THR A 7 -71.26 4.07 0.42
CA THR A 7 -70.71 2.76 0.92
C THR A 7 -69.26 2.32 0.66
N ARG A 8 -68.65 1.67 1.68
CA ARG A 8 -68.02 0.33 1.60
C ARG A 8 -68.00 -0.37 2.98
N SER A 9 -67.93 -1.71 2.99
CA SER A 9 -68.06 -2.59 4.17
C SER A 9 -66.96 -3.68 4.18
N LEU A 10 -66.63 -4.23 5.36
CA LEU A 10 -66.36 -5.65 5.74
C LEU A 10 -65.61 -6.59 4.73
N LEU A 11 -64.81 -7.62 5.10
CA LEU A 11 -64.59 -8.38 6.35
C LEU A 11 -63.24 -9.16 6.25
N ILE A 12 -62.74 -9.65 7.40
CA ILE A 12 -61.56 -10.48 7.73
C ILE A 12 -61.08 -11.55 6.70
N ALA A 13 -59.75 -11.63 6.51
CA ALA A 13 -58.94 -12.85 6.23
C ALA A 13 -57.48 -12.58 6.69
N ALA A 14 -56.89 -13.29 7.65
CA ALA A 14 -56.36 -14.67 7.61
C ALA A 14 -54.94 -14.79 7.00
N LEU A 15 -53.95 -14.74 7.90
CA LEU A 15 -52.61 -15.33 7.87
C LEU A 15 -52.12 -15.99 6.56
N MET A 16 -51.32 -15.26 5.78
CA MET A 16 -50.18 -15.83 5.06
C MET A 16 -48.97 -14.92 5.25
N LEU A 17 -48.08 -15.30 6.16
CA LEU A 17 -46.71 -14.80 6.18
C LEU A 17 -45.97 -15.47 5.01
N VAL A 18 -46.11 -14.91 3.81
CA VAL A 18 -45.15 -15.21 2.75
C VAL A 18 -43.83 -14.59 3.21
N VAL A 19 -42.92 -15.42 3.70
CA VAL A 19 -41.51 -15.07 3.75
C VAL A 19 -41.07 -14.98 2.29
N ALA A 20 -41.25 -13.81 1.70
CA ALA A 20 -40.59 -13.45 0.47
C ALA A 20 -39.12 -13.28 0.82
N THR A 21 -38.35 -14.37 0.73
CA THR A 21 -36.91 -14.28 0.46
C THR A 21 -36.77 -13.69 -0.94
N ALA A 22 -36.98 -12.38 -1.03
CA ALA A 22 -36.54 -11.59 -2.15
C ALA A 22 -35.01 -11.54 -2.05
N PHE A 23 -34.36 -12.57 -2.60
CA PHE A 23 -33.04 -12.35 -3.16
C PHE A 23 -33.21 -11.22 -4.19
N PRO A 24 -32.45 -10.12 -4.08
CA PRO A 24 -32.48 -9.09 -5.11
C PRO A 24 -32.10 -9.72 -6.46
N ALA A 25 -32.61 -9.15 -7.55
CA ALA A 25 -32.18 -9.54 -8.88
C ALA A 25 -30.66 -9.34 -9.03
N ALA A 26 -30.07 -10.03 -10.01
CA ALA A 26 -28.65 -9.93 -10.29
C ALA A 26 -28.23 -8.46 -10.46
N ALA A 27 -27.04 -8.14 -9.95
CA ALA A 27 -26.63 -6.80 -9.58
C ALA A 27 -25.14 -6.62 -9.90
N SER A 28 -24.63 -5.37 -9.92
CA SER A 28 -23.21 -5.11 -10.24
C SER A 28 -22.56 -4.19 -9.22
N VAL A 29 -21.35 -4.54 -8.79
CA VAL A 29 -20.63 -3.87 -7.70
C VAL A 29 -19.36 -3.24 -8.26
N HIS A 30 -19.27 -1.93 -8.16
CA HIS A 30 -18.24 -1.11 -8.79
C HIS A 30 -17.23 -0.64 -7.75
N ASN A 31 -16.01 -0.28 -8.18
CA ASN A 31 -15.04 0.41 -7.32
C ASN A 31 -14.84 -0.26 -5.95
N ILE A 32 -14.69 -1.58 -5.91
CA ILE A 32 -14.46 -2.34 -4.68
C ILE A 32 -13.05 -2.04 -4.16
N HIS A 33 -12.95 -1.78 -2.86
CA HIS A 33 -11.73 -1.60 -2.07
C HIS A 33 -11.60 -2.76 -1.06
N LEU A 34 -10.44 -3.40 -0.98
CA LEU A 34 -10.16 -4.51 -0.07
C LEU A 34 -8.72 -4.38 0.46
N TYR A 35 -8.57 -4.09 1.75
CA TYR A 35 -7.26 -3.86 2.36
C TYR A 35 -7.16 -4.47 3.76
N THR A 36 -5.93 -4.59 4.26
CA THR A 36 -5.59 -5.09 5.60
C THR A 36 -4.95 -4.01 6.44
N ASP A 37 -4.98 -4.14 7.77
CA ASP A 37 -4.27 -3.25 8.71
C ASP A 37 -2.75 -3.16 8.50
N SER A 38 -2.20 -4.06 7.68
CA SER A 38 -0.81 -4.08 7.27
C SER A 38 -0.44 -3.07 6.16
N THR A 39 -1.40 -2.39 5.51
CA THR A 39 -1.10 -1.55 4.33
C THR A 39 -2.13 -0.50 3.91
N PRO A 40 -1.71 0.51 3.11
CA PRO A 40 -2.60 1.49 2.55
C PRO A 40 -3.31 0.96 1.31
N ASP A 41 -4.43 1.60 1.03
CA ASP A 41 -5.20 1.44 -0.18
C ASP A 41 -4.52 2.22 -1.30
N TYR A 42 -3.96 1.53 -2.29
CA TYR A 42 -3.37 2.19 -3.44
C TYR A 42 -4.44 2.62 -4.46
N THR A 43 -5.77 2.62 -4.19
CA THR A 43 -6.86 2.78 -5.20
C THR A 43 -7.17 4.20 -5.67
N SER A 44 -6.64 5.22 -5.01
CA SER A 44 -6.38 6.56 -5.57
C SER A 44 -5.20 7.18 -4.83
N ARG A 45 -4.74 8.36 -5.28
CA ARG A 45 -3.70 9.10 -4.55
C ARG A 45 -4.24 9.53 -3.19
N GLU A 46 -5.51 9.88 -3.15
CA GLU A 46 -6.27 10.34 -2.00
C GLU A 46 -6.58 9.18 -1.04
N ASP A 47 -7.00 8.01 -1.53
CA ASP A 47 -7.19 6.78 -0.71
C ASP A 47 -5.85 6.31 -0.09
N PHE A 48 -4.76 6.40 -0.85
CA PHE A 48 -3.41 6.07 -0.36
C PHE A 48 -3.01 7.00 0.77
N LEU A 49 -3.26 8.30 0.63
CA LEU A 49 -2.96 9.26 1.69
C LEU A 49 -3.84 9.05 2.91
N GLU A 50 -5.15 8.89 2.77
CA GLU A 50 -6.05 8.64 3.90
C GLU A 50 -5.61 7.40 4.69
N SER A 51 -5.33 6.30 4.00
CA SER A 51 -4.95 5.02 4.63
C SER A 51 -3.50 4.96 5.12
N ALA A 52 -2.56 5.65 4.49
CA ALA A 52 -1.15 5.71 4.93
C ALA A 52 -0.93 6.74 6.05
N THR A 53 -1.61 7.89 5.99
CA THR A 53 -1.34 9.06 6.86
C THR A 53 -2.37 9.23 7.97
N GLY A 54 -3.62 8.79 7.79
CA GLY A 54 -4.75 9.12 8.68
C GLY A 54 -4.72 8.53 10.09
N ILE A 55 -3.66 7.77 10.44
CA ILE A 55 -3.40 7.25 11.80
C ILE A 55 -2.32 8.05 12.55
N TRP A 56 -1.71 9.05 11.92
CA TRP A 56 -0.62 9.87 12.47
C TRP A 56 -1.10 11.30 12.68
N ASP A 57 -0.94 11.81 13.91
CA ASP A 57 -1.27 13.21 14.25
C ASP A 57 -0.13 14.20 13.90
N ASP A 58 1.11 13.70 13.78
CA ASP A 58 2.30 14.52 13.52
C ASP A 58 2.62 14.59 12.01
N PRO A 59 2.83 15.78 11.43
CA PRO A 59 3.15 15.92 10.00
C PRO A 59 4.43 15.22 9.56
N GLN A 60 5.47 15.18 10.39
CA GLN A 60 6.69 14.47 10.05
C GLN A 60 6.44 12.96 9.96
N ASP A 61 5.67 12.39 10.90
CA ASP A 61 5.26 10.98 10.83
C ASP A 61 4.39 10.69 9.60
N GLN A 62 3.50 11.61 9.20
CA GLN A 62 2.73 11.50 7.96
C GLN A 62 3.64 11.46 6.72
N ALA A 63 4.66 12.34 6.64
CA ALA A 63 5.63 12.36 5.55
C ALA A 63 6.48 11.07 5.53
N ILE A 64 6.94 10.62 6.71
CA ILE A 64 7.68 9.35 6.86
C ILE A 64 6.82 8.16 6.41
N ALA A 65 5.51 8.17 6.69
CA ALA A 65 4.59 7.12 6.25
C ALA A 65 4.50 7.08 4.71
N ILE A 66 4.25 8.23 4.05
CA ILE A 66 4.23 8.35 2.58
C ILE A 66 5.51 7.76 1.99
N TRP A 67 6.67 8.31 2.40
CA TRP A 67 7.99 7.86 1.96
C TRP A 67 8.19 6.35 2.10
N ARG A 68 7.79 5.80 3.25
CA ARG A 68 8.00 4.40 3.60
C ARG A 68 7.19 3.45 2.73
N PHE A 69 5.90 3.73 2.51
CA PHE A 69 5.05 2.88 1.66
C PHE A 69 5.47 2.99 0.18
N MET A 70 5.94 4.17 -0.24
CA MET A 70 6.57 4.37 -1.54
C MET A 70 7.87 3.57 -1.73
N VAL A 71 8.75 3.57 -0.74
CA VAL A 71 10.00 2.78 -0.74
C VAL A 71 9.72 1.29 -0.87
N ARG A 72 8.76 0.77 -0.10
CA ARG A 72 8.39 -0.66 -0.10
C ARG A 72 7.72 -1.12 -1.39
N GLY A 73 7.10 -0.21 -2.12
CA GLY A 73 6.34 -0.53 -3.32
C GLY A 73 7.15 -0.57 -4.62
N HIS A 74 8.43 -0.18 -4.66
CA HIS A 74 9.17 -0.03 -5.92
C HIS A 74 10.51 -0.79 -5.97
N ARG A 75 11.05 -0.94 -7.19
CA ARG A 75 12.43 -1.37 -7.46
C ARG A 75 13.19 -0.25 -8.16
N GLN A 76 14.41 0.05 -7.70
CA GLN A 76 15.30 0.95 -8.43
C GLN A 76 15.89 0.23 -9.66
N THR A 77 15.47 0.59 -10.88
CA THR A 77 16.03 0.16 -12.17
C THR A 77 15.54 1.07 -13.32
N HIS A 78 15.56 0.64 -14.58
CA HIS A 78 14.97 1.42 -15.67
C HIS A 78 13.46 1.59 -15.46
N ALA A 79 12.95 2.79 -15.74
CA ALA A 79 11.53 3.09 -15.61
C ALA A 79 10.68 2.13 -16.46
N THR A 80 9.68 1.48 -15.85
CA THR A 80 8.73 0.66 -16.63
C THR A 80 7.90 1.56 -17.55
N ARG A 81 7.75 1.10 -18.79
CA ARG A 81 6.86 1.68 -19.79
C ARG A 81 5.71 0.70 -20.03
N GLU A 82 4.49 1.20 -20.06
CA GLU A 82 3.33 0.41 -20.49
C GLU A 82 2.87 0.86 -21.87
N ASP A 83 2.90 -0.09 -22.82
CA ASP A 83 2.47 0.13 -24.20
C ASP A 83 3.18 1.37 -24.82
N GLY A 84 4.50 1.41 -24.63
CA GLY A 84 5.38 2.49 -25.09
C GLY A 84 5.39 3.75 -24.22
N ARG A 85 4.40 3.95 -23.33
CA ARG A 85 4.28 5.15 -22.48
C ARG A 85 5.10 5.01 -21.20
N PRO A 86 5.91 6.00 -20.79
CA PRO A 86 6.43 6.07 -19.42
C PRO A 86 5.29 6.23 -18.40
N LEU A 87 5.36 5.52 -17.27
CA LEU A 87 4.36 5.63 -16.20
C LEU A 87 4.64 6.85 -15.31
N PHE A 88 4.03 8.00 -15.63
CA PHE A 88 4.12 9.17 -14.76
C PHE A 88 3.19 9.11 -13.57
N ASP A 89 1.97 8.59 -13.73
CA ASP A 89 1.05 8.48 -12.61
C ASP A 89 1.61 7.52 -11.52
N PRO A 90 1.82 7.98 -10.26
CA PRO A 90 2.44 7.16 -9.21
C PRO A 90 1.59 5.93 -8.87
N ILE A 91 0.28 6.08 -9.05
CA ILE A 91 -0.75 5.16 -8.64
C ILE A 91 -0.85 4.00 -9.64
N TYR A 92 -0.75 4.28 -10.94
CA TYR A 92 -0.57 3.27 -11.98
C TYR A 92 0.83 2.64 -11.89
N PHE A 93 1.86 3.45 -11.64
CA PHE A 93 3.24 3.00 -11.45
C PHE A 93 3.36 1.91 -10.38
N TYR A 94 2.82 2.15 -9.16
CA TYR A 94 2.88 1.18 -8.06
C TYR A 94 2.12 -0.12 -8.34
N ASN A 95 1.25 -0.16 -9.37
CA ASN A 95 0.42 -1.31 -9.74
C ASN A 95 0.83 -2.03 -11.02
N SER A 96 1.78 -1.48 -11.78
CA SER A 96 2.56 -2.21 -12.78
C SER A 96 3.71 -2.95 -12.06
N TYR A 97 4.94 -2.95 -12.58
CA TYR A 97 6.12 -3.51 -11.91
C TYR A 97 6.73 -2.59 -10.85
N ALA A 98 6.36 -1.32 -10.83
CA ALA A 98 6.99 -0.30 -10.01
C ALA A 98 8.53 -0.22 -10.16
N ASN A 99 9.08 -0.46 -11.35
CA ASN A 99 10.51 -0.26 -11.64
C ASN A 99 10.78 1.21 -12.02
N THR A 100 11.73 1.88 -11.37
CA THR A 100 11.95 3.34 -11.51
C THR A 100 13.37 3.79 -11.16
N PHE A 101 13.69 5.05 -11.45
CA PHE A 101 14.93 5.70 -11.02
C PHE A 101 14.64 7.01 -10.26
N CYS A 102 15.68 7.65 -9.73
CA CYS A 102 15.59 8.80 -8.81
C CYS A 102 14.58 9.88 -9.23
N GLY A 103 14.63 10.34 -10.48
CA GLY A 103 13.78 11.46 -10.91
C GLY A 103 12.29 11.13 -10.95
N TYR A 104 11.92 9.93 -11.37
CA TYR A 104 10.52 9.49 -11.34
C TYR A 104 10.03 9.33 -9.90
N VAL A 105 10.79 8.65 -9.04
CA VAL A 105 10.32 8.34 -7.67
C VAL A 105 10.34 9.55 -6.72
N ALA A 106 11.23 10.53 -6.94
CA ALA A 106 11.15 11.83 -6.28
C ALA A 106 9.89 12.60 -6.74
N GLY A 107 9.60 12.63 -8.05
CA GLY A 107 8.40 13.24 -8.62
C GLY A 107 7.09 12.57 -8.17
N TYR A 108 7.10 11.26 -7.90
CA TYR A 108 5.97 10.58 -7.28
C TYR A 108 5.71 11.08 -5.86
N TYR A 109 6.76 11.28 -5.05
CA TYR A 109 6.61 11.75 -3.66
C TYR A 109 6.00 13.15 -3.68
N THR A 110 6.59 14.08 -4.43
CA THR A 110 6.07 15.45 -4.53
C THR A 110 4.59 15.45 -4.94
N SER A 111 4.18 14.56 -5.86
CA SER A 111 2.77 14.43 -6.26
C SER A 111 1.82 13.95 -5.15
N PHE A 112 2.28 13.13 -4.19
CA PHE A 112 1.49 12.77 -3.00
C PHE A 112 1.40 13.94 -2.01
N VAL A 113 2.48 14.70 -1.82
CA VAL A 113 2.51 15.86 -0.91
C VAL A 113 1.64 17.01 -1.43
N ASP A 114 1.61 17.22 -2.74
CA ASP A 114 0.67 18.14 -3.41
C ASP A 114 -0.79 17.86 -3.00
N ALA A 115 -1.18 16.58 -3.01
CA ALA A 115 -2.54 16.15 -2.68
C ALA A 115 -2.91 16.29 -1.18
N MET A 116 -1.93 16.35 -0.27
CA MET A 116 -2.18 16.67 1.14
C MET A 116 -2.74 18.09 1.30
N GLY A 117 -2.39 19.01 0.38
CA GLY A 117 -2.93 20.36 0.31
C GLY A 117 -2.71 21.23 1.55
N GLY A 118 -3.50 22.29 1.68
CA GLY A 118 -3.44 23.18 2.86
C GLY A 118 -2.09 23.89 3.02
N ALA A 119 -1.37 23.57 4.10
CA ALA A 119 -0.04 24.11 4.39
C ALA A 119 1.10 23.30 3.74
N TRP A 120 0.82 22.10 3.21
CA TRP A 120 1.85 21.25 2.62
C TRP A 120 2.42 21.84 1.32
N ARG A 121 3.75 21.82 1.20
CA ARG A 121 4.50 22.24 0.01
C ARG A 121 5.56 21.20 -0.30
N HIS A 122 5.97 21.16 -1.56
CA HIS A 122 7.06 20.31 -2.01
C HIS A 122 7.97 21.08 -2.96
N ARG A 123 9.20 20.59 -3.15
CA ARG A 123 10.09 20.99 -4.24
C ARG A 123 10.91 19.79 -4.69
N TYR A 124 11.17 19.74 -5.99
CA TYR A 124 12.05 18.75 -6.59
C TYR A 124 13.48 19.32 -6.64
N VAL A 125 14.46 18.56 -6.14
CA VAL A 125 15.85 19.04 -6.00
C VAL A 125 16.79 18.18 -6.82
N GLU A 126 17.53 18.84 -7.71
CA GLU A 126 18.59 18.27 -8.52
C GLU A 126 19.93 18.41 -7.77
N LEU A 127 20.57 17.28 -7.50
CA LEU A 127 21.82 17.14 -6.75
C LEU A 127 22.99 16.78 -7.69
N GLY A 128 22.89 17.15 -8.96
CA GLY A 128 23.85 16.82 -10.02
C GLY A 128 23.31 15.75 -10.95
N ASP A 129 23.79 14.52 -10.82
CA ASP A 129 23.30 13.33 -11.52
C ASP A 129 22.19 12.58 -10.75
N HIS A 130 21.78 13.12 -9.59
CA HIS A 130 20.79 12.54 -8.71
C HIS A 130 19.68 13.53 -8.33
N THR A 131 18.51 13.05 -7.91
CA THR A 131 17.33 13.87 -7.64
C THR A 131 16.54 13.37 -6.44
N VAL A 132 16.03 14.30 -5.62
CA VAL A 132 15.33 14.03 -4.36
C VAL A 132 14.10 14.92 -4.19
N ALA A 133 13.20 14.53 -3.31
CA ALA A 133 12.07 15.36 -2.88
C ALA A 133 12.44 16.11 -1.60
N GLU A 134 12.10 17.40 -1.54
CA GLU A 134 11.98 18.13 -0.28
C GLU A 134 10.53 18.51 -0.04
N VAL A 135 10.10 18.40 1.20
CA VAL A 135 8.72 18.62 1.64
C VAL A 135 8.68 19.62 2.79
N SER A 136 7.53 20.24 2.98
CA SER A 136 7.26 21.21 4.03
C SER A 136 5.79 21.09 4.41
N TRP A 137 5.47 21.25 5.69
CA TRP A 137 4.11 21.16 6.24
C TRP A 137 3.63 22.48 6.88
N ASP A 138 4.39 23.56 6.73
CA ASP A 138 4.19 24.86 7.40
C ASP A 138 3.99 26.04 6.42
N GLY A 139 3.78 25.75 5.13
CA GLY A 139 3.65 26.74 4.06
C GLY A 139 4.96 27.04 3.32
N GLY A 140 6.04 26.31 3.61
CA GLY A 140 7.34 26.44 2.93
C GLY A 140 8.36 27.24 3.73
N ALA A 141 8.18 27.40 5.05
CA ALA A 141 9.14 28.06 5.92
C ALA A 141 10.30 27.12 6.26
N ASP A 142 10.01 25.94 6.82
CA ASP A 142 10.96 24.85 7.02
C ASP A 142 10.82 23.75 5.93
N TRP A 143 11.92 23.06 5.64
CA TRP A 143 12.04 22.07 4.55
C TRP A 143 12.71 20.79 5.02
N HIS A 144 12.32 19.66 4.43
CA HIS A 144 12.67 18.32 4.91
C HIS A 144 12.95 17.38 3.73
N MET A 145 14.16 16.83 3.64
CA MET A 145 14.61 16.01 2.50
C MET A 145 14.27 14.53 2.68
N PHE A 146 13.64 13.96 1.65
CA PHE A 146 13.40 12.53 1.52
C PHE A 146 13.90 12.02 0.16
N ASP A 147 14.92 11.16 0.20
CA ASP A 147 15.39 10.43 -0.97
C ASP A 147 14.76 9.04 -0.99
N THR A 148 13.66 8.93 -1.74
CA THR A 148 12.93 7.67 -1.95
C THR A 148 13.76 6.63 -2.71
N SER A 149 14.79 7.06 -3.45
CA SER A 149 15.49 6.24 -4.45
C SER A 149 16.77 5.58 -3.94
N MET A 150 17.52 6.26 -3.07
CA MET A 150 18.57 5.66 -2.25
C MET A 150 18.02 5.09 -0.94
N VAL A 151 16.72 5.26 -0.68
CA VAL A 151 16.02 4.79 0.52
C VAL A 151 16.64 5.42 1.78
N ILE A 152 16.69 6.75 1.82
CA ILE A 152 17.33 7.51 2.89
C ILE A 152 16.61 8.83 3.20
N TYR A 153 16.61 9.20 4.48
CA TYR A 153 16.40 10.57 4.94
C TYR A 153 17.30 10.80 6.17
N ALA A 154 17.71 12.04 6.39
CA ALA A 154 18.56 12.46 7.50
C ALA A 154 17.75 13.18 8.58
N LEU A 155 18.26 13.24 9.81
CA LEU A 155 17.62 13.92 10.94
C LEU A 155 18.60 14.89 11.60
N GLN A 156 18.07 16.05 11.99
CA GLN A 156 18.75 17.09 12.74
C GLN A 156 18.84 16.70 14.23
N PRO A 157 19.69 17.35 15.04
CA PRO A 157 19.88 17.02 16.46
C PRO A 157 18.63 17.18 17.34
N ASP A 158 17.59 17.89 16.88
CA ASP A 158 16.30 18.05 17.55
C ASP A 158 15.25 17.00 17.14
N GLY A 159 15.58 16.12 16.18
CA GLY A 159 14.70 15.08 15.65
C GLY A 159 13.85 15.50 14.45
N LEU A 160 14.06 16.70 13.88
CA LEU A 160 13.43 17.08 12.60
C LEU A 160 14.17 16.49 11.40
N VAL A 161 13.47 16.16 10.32
CA VAL A 161 14.10 15.74 9.06
C VAL A 161 14.92 16.89 8.50
N ALA A 162 16.17 16.63 8.13
CA ALA A 162 17.08 17.65 7.63
C ALA A 162 16.70 18.08 6.20
N SER A 163 16.77 19.37 5.89
CA SER A 163 16.69 19.86 4.52
C SER A 163 17.96 19.53 3.72
N CYS A 164 17.89 19.66 2.40
CA CYS A 164 19.09 19.66 1.56
C CYS A 164 20.12 20.73 2.00
N ALA A 165 19.64 21.86 2.53
CA ALA A 165 20.49 22.96 2.98
C ALA A 165 21.18 22.68 4.32
N ASP A 166 20.50 21.99 5.24
CA ASP A 166 21.08 21.59 6.54
C ASP A 166 22.16 20.54 6.33
N ILE A 167 21.88 19.54 5.48
CA ILE A 167 22.86 18.55 5.04
C ILE A 167 24.06 19.24 4.37
N GLN A 168 23.83 20.21 3.47
CA GLN A 168 24.90 20.98 2.84
C GLN A 168 25.75 21.76 3.86
N ALA A 169 25.15 22.30 4.92
CA ALA A 169 25.85 23.05 5.96
C ALA A 169 26.71 22.15 6.88
N ALA A 170 26.28 20.92 7.14
CA ALA A 170 26.92 20.00 8.09
C ALA A 170 28.32 19.50 7.64
N HIS A 171 28.60 19.42 6.33
CA HIS A 171 29.80 18.76 5.77
C HIS A 171 31.17 19.50 5.99
N SER A 172 31.27 20.36 7.00
CA SER A 172 32.48 21.14 7.35
C SER A 172 33.51 20.35 8.18
N SER A 173 33.95 19.17 7.72
CA SER A 173 34.70 18.19 8.53
C SER A 173 36.20 17.98 8.14
N PRO A 174 37.11 17.71 9.11
CA PRO A 174 38.56 17.56 8.86
C PRO A 174 38.98 16.40 7.95
N LEU A 175 38.11 15.44 7.62
CA LEU A 175 38.49 14.28 6.80
C LEU A 175 38.98 14.65 5.40
N SER A 176 38.57 15.82 4.90
CA SER A 176 39.03 16.42 3.64
C SER A 176 40.55 16.66 3.58
N LEU A 177 41.21 16.86 4.73
CA LEU A 177 42.66 17.11 4.81
C LEU A 177 43.52 15.85 4.60
N ALA A 178 42.95 14.65 4.77
CA ALA A 178 43.71 13.40 4.71
C ALA A 178 44.02 12.92 3.29
N LEU A 179 43.31 13.43 2.27
CA LEU A 179 43.39 12.98 0.87
C LEU A 179 44.18 13.93 -0.06
N GLY A 180 44.82 14.97 0.47
CA GLY A 180 45.83 15.75 -0.25
C GLY A 180 45.35 16.67 -1.38
N ALA A 181 44.04 16.90 -1.52
CA ALA A 181 43.49 17.86 -2.49
C ALA A 181 43.78 19.31 -2.07
N ALA A 182 44.12 20.17 -3.04
CA ALA A 182 44.29 21.60 -2.78
C ALA A 182 42.93 22.25 -2.48
N GLY A 183 42.84 22.96 -1.35
CA GLY A 183 41.59 23.54 -0.86
C GLY A 183 40.98 24.60 -1.81
N PRO A 184 39.64 24.65 -1.98
CA PRO A 184 38.99 25.70 -2.76
C PRO A 184 38.97 27.06 -2.03
N GLU A 185 38.84 28.13 -2.82
CA GLU A 185 38.69 29.50 -2.33
C GLU A 185 37.32 29.76 -1.67
N PRO A 186 37.16 30.86 -0.90
CA PRO A 186 35.89 31.20 -0.26
C PRO A 186 34.76 31.37 -1.29
N GLY A 187 33.74 30.49 -1.23
CA GLY A 187 32.53 30.61 -2.05
C GLY A 187 32.20 29.45 -2.98
N SER A 188 32.86 28.29 -2.89
CA SER A 188 32.52 27.09 -3.70
C SER A 188 32.73 25.76 -2.97
N TYR A 189 31.70 24.92 -2.93
CA TYR A 189 31.79 23.47 -2.63
C TYR A 189 30.85 22.69 -3.56
N TYR A 190 31.26 21.50 -3.99
CA TYR A 190 30.52 20.63 -4.94
C TYR A 190 29.95 19.38 -4.25
N LEU A 191 29.02 18.72 -4.96
CA LEU A 191 28.08 17.70 -4.48
C LEU A 191 28.65 16.27 -4.31
N TYR A 192 27.90 15.49 -3.55
CA TYR A 192 27.83 14.02 -3.53
C TYR A 192 29.13 13.24 -3.29
N HIS A 193 29.38 12.86 -2.02
CA HIS A 193 29.48 11.44 -1.64
C HIS A 193 29.59 11.23 -0.12
N ALA A 194 29.32 9.99 0.29
CA ALA A 194 29.26 9.52 1.67
C ALA A 194 28.08 10.06 2.47
N ALA A 195 27.13 9.19 2.80
CA ALA A 195 26.26 9.40 3.94
C ALA A 195 27.10 9.54 5.21
N PRO A 196 26.74 10.49 6.08
CA PRO A 196 27.06 10.27 7.48
C PRO A 196 25.88 10.51 8.43
N GLU A 197 25.01 11.49 8.20
CA GLU A 197 23.85 11.83 9.05
C GLU A 197 22.63 10.97 8.77
N CYS A 198 22.92 9.71 8.43
CA CYS A 198 21.95 8.73 7.99
C CYS A 198 22.18 7.35 8.65
N MET A 199 23.24 7.17 9.46
CA MET A 199 23.45 6.02 10.37
C MET A 199 24.41 6.34 11.55
N THR A 200 23.85 6.64 12.73
CA THR A 200 24.46 6.70 14.09
C THR A 200 25.76 7.51 14.41
N ASN A 201 25.61 8.45 15.36
CA ASN A 201 26.52 9.54 15.81
C ASN A 201 27.97 9.11 16.16
N PRO A 202 29.01 9.91 15.87
CA PRO A 202 30.31 9.78 16.52
C PRO A 202 30.36 10.45 17.90
N VAL A 203 31.49 10.28 18.58
CA VAL A 203 31.72 10.65 19.98
C VAL A 203 32.74 11.79 20.10
N ASP A 204 32.47 12.78 20.96
CA ASP A 204 33.51 13.66 21.54
C ASP A 204 33.72 13.28 23.03
N PRO A 205 34.94 12.88 23.44
CA PRO A 205 35.23 12.46 24.81
C PRO A 205 35.15 13.57 25.87
N ALA A 206 35.03 14.86 25.51
CA ALA A 206 35.10 15.98 26.45
C ALA A 206 33.81 16.22 27.28
N ARG A 207 32.70 15.56 26.96
CA ARG A 207 31.38 15.75 27.63
C ARG A 207 30.82 14.51 28.33
N ALA A 208 31.70 13.58 28.71
CA ALA A 208 31.38 12.28 29.32
C ALA A 208 30.81 12.33 30.77
N GLY A 209 29.97 13.32 31.10
CA GLY A 209 29.56 13.61 32.49
C GLY A 209 28.11 14.07 32.71
N ASP A 210 27.25 14.04 31.68
CA ASP A 210 25.83 14.37 31.84
C ASP A 210 24.94 13.29 31.18
N LEU A 211 23.87 12.87 31.87
CA LEU A 211 23.37 11.48 31.86
C LEU A 211 21.91 11.35 31.38
N SER A 212 21.54 11.97 30.26
CA SER A 212 20.19 11.77 29.69
C SER A 212 20.05 12.09 28.19
N TYR A 213 20.22 11.08 27.32
CA TYR A 213 19.25 10.78 26.24
C TYR A 213 19.58 9.44 25.52
N PRO A 214 18.60 8.51 25.31
CA PRO A 214 18.84 7.13 24.86
C PRO A 214 18.70 6.86 23.34
N TRP A 215 19.00 5.61 22.94
CA TRP A 215 19.25 5.13 21.56
C TRP A 215 18.06 4.44 20.85
N GLY A 216 18.17 4.33 19.52
CA GLY A 216 17.51 3.29 18.71
C GLY A 216 17.54 3.60 17.20
N TYR A 217 17.31 2.55 16.36
CA TYR A 217 16.79 2.58 14.98
C TYR A 217 17.71 2.56 13.69
N ARG A 218 17.18 1.98 12.58
CA ARG A 218 17.63 1.76 11.16
C ARG A 218 18.51 0.59 10.70
N LYS A 219 17.85 -0.50 10.26
CA LYS A 219 18.33 -1.37 9.17
C LYS A 219 17.27 -1.55 8.05
N ALA A 220 17.39 -0.73 7.01
CA ALA A 220 17.22 -1.17 5.62
C ALA A 220 15.86 -1.74 5.13
N CYS A 221 14.72 -1.26 5.63
CA CYS A 221 13.44 -1.12 4.87
C CYS A 221 12.90 -2.32 4.03
N ASP A 222 13.01 -3.57 4.48
CA ASP A 222 12.30 -4.78 3.97
C ASP A 222 12.17 -4.87 2.42
N LYS A 223 13.30 -4.62 1.74
CA LYS A 223 13.40 -4.12 0.35
C LYS A 223 12.86 -5.05 -0.76
N PRO A 224 12.88 -4.54 -2.01
CA PRO A 224 14.09 -4.81 -2.79
C PRO A 224 14.63 -3.64 -3.63
N VAL A 225 15.96 -3.58 -3.75
CA VAL A 225 16.67 -2.76 -4.73
C VAL A 225 17.75 -3.63 -5.36
N ASP A 226 17.75 -3.75 -6.69
CA ASP A 226 19.01 -3.76 -7.44
C ASP A 226 18.78 -3.49 -8.93
N TYR A 227 19.24 -2.32 -9.39
CA TYR A 227 19.90 -2.17 -10.69
C TYR A 227 21.36 -1.83 -10.42
N VAL A 228 22.06 -2.89 -10.02
CA VAL A 228 23.50 -2.92 -9.89
C VAL A 228 24.02 -1.89 -8.89
N ARG A 229 24.07 -2.31 -7.61
CA ARG A 229 25.35 -2.28 -6.89
C ARG A 229 25.85 -0.83 -6.79
N THR A 230 24.94 0.10 -6.46
CA THR A 230 24.73 1.41 -7.13
C THR A 230 25.92 2.37 -7.21
N LEU A 231 27.01 2.08 -6.48
CA LEU A 231 28.25 2.85 -6.46
C LEU A 231 29.53 1.98 -6.49
N ARG A 232 29.51 0.76 -7.06
CA ARG A 232 30.74 -0.04 -7.20
C ARG A 232 31.82 0.59 -8.09
N ASN A 233 31.49 1.69 -8.78
CA ASN A 233 32.41 2.56 -9.53
C ASN A 233 32.28 4.06 -9.12
N GLY A 234 31.80 4.35 -7.91
CA GLY A 234 32.02 5.66 -7.24
C GLY A 234 33.01 5.57 -6.07
N ALA A 235 33.48 4.36 -5.77
CA ALA A 235 34.43 4.09 -4.70
C ALA A 235 35.83 4.60 -5.06
N ASP A 236 36.26 5.66 -4.38
CA ASP A 236 37.60 5.79 -3.78
C ASP A 236 37.76 7.05 -2.90
N SER A 237 36.68 7.77 -2.60
CA SER A 237 36.76 8.96 -1.73
C SER A 237 35.52 9.17 -0.85
N TYR A 238 35.80 9.67 0.35
CA TYR A 238 34.87 10.17 1.39
C TYR A 238 34.05 9.09 2.15
N ILE A 239 34.28 8.98 3.48
CA ILE A 239 33.47 8.24 4.48
C ILE A 239 33.73 8.80 5.90
N SER A 240 32.82 9.59 6.51
CA SER A 240 32.76 9.87 7.98
C SER A 240 31.63 10.85 8.35
N GLY A 241 31.00 10.79 9.55
CA GLY A 241 30.30 11.97 10.09
C GLY A 241 29.31 11.85 11.27
N PHE A 242 28.08 11.30 11.16
CA PHE A 242 26.94 11.74 12.03
C PHE A 242 25.82 10.66 12.31
N VAL A 243 24.56 11.00 12.66
CA VAL A 243 23.52 10.11 13.31
C VAL A 243 22.21 9.85 12.53
N VAL A 244 21.41 8.83 12.88
CA VAL A 244 20.01 8.63 12.42
C VAL A 244 19.09 8.01 13.49
N GLN A 245 17.78 8.09 13.24
CA GLN A 245 16.63 7.66 14.06
C GLN A 245 15.54 7.08 13.10
N ASP A 246 14.65 6.18 13.56
CA ASP A 246 13.44 5.72 12.83
C ASP A 246 12.21 5.69 13.74
N TRP A 247 11.15 5.14 13.16
CA TRP A 247 9.93 4.65 13.78
C TRP A 247 9.70 3.18 13.36
N PHE A 248 9.35 2.32 14.32
CA PHE A 248 9.02 0.90 14.08
C PHE A 248 7.50 0.80 13.89
N THR A 249 7.09 0.24 12.76
CA THR A 249 5.77 -0.43 12.64
C THR A 249 5.94 -1.65 11.75
N HIS A 250 4.99 -2.58 11.80
CA HIS A 250 4.90 -3.66 10.82
C HIS A 250 4.14 -3.14 9.59
N VAL A 251 4.62 -3.41 8.37
CA VAL A 251 3.92 -3.08 7.12
C VAL A 251 4.05 -4.24 6.14
N ARG A 252 2.95 -4.64 5.50
CA ARG A 252 2.90 -5.67 4.46
C ARG A 252 1.78 -5.41 3.45
N HIS A 253 2.20 -5.08 2.24
CA HIS A 253 1.56 -5.20 0.92
C HIS A 253 0.02 -4.98 0.79
N GLY A 254 -0.37 -4.00 -0.05
CA GLY A 254 -1.68 -3.30 -0.04
C GLY A 254 -2.67 -3.71 -1.12
N TRP A 255 -3.42 -2.80 -1.77
CA TRP A 255 -4.26 -3.16 -2.92
C TRP A 255 -4.58 -1.99 -3.86
N ARG A 256 -4.76 -2.30 -5.15
CA ARG A 256 -5.40 -1.52 -6.25
C ARG A 256 -5.56 -2.53 -7.43
N TYR A 257 -6.34 -2.40 -8.51
CA TYR A 257 -7.13 -1.33 -9.11
C TYR A 257 -8.65 -1.51 -8.98
N ARG A 258 -9.38 -0.45 -9.35
CA ARG A 258 -10.85 -0.34 -9.35
C ARG A 258 -11.48 -1.65 -9.83
N LEU A 259 -12.00 -2.42 -8.89
CA LEU A 259 -12.59 -3.71 -9.17
C LEU A 259 -14.10 -3.54 -9.41
N HIS A 260 -14.54 -3.89 -10.61
CA HIS A 260 -15.93 -3.86 -11.05
C HIS A 260 -16.40 -5.29 -11.29
N LEU A 261 -17.22 -5.86 -10.41
CA LEU A 261 -17.79 -7.20 -10.55
C LEU A 261 -19.24 -7.11 -11.05
N ARG A 262 -19.52 -7.82 -12.14
CA ARG A 262 -20.85 -7.99 -12.73
C ARG A 262 -21.28 -9.46 -12.60
N PRO A 263 -22.54 -9.82 -12.90
CA PRO A 263 -22.96 -11.21 -12.90
C PRO A 263 -22.08 -12.04 -13.86
N GLY A 264 -21.57 -13.18 -13.39
CA GLY A 264 -20.60 -13.98 -14.13
C GLY A 264 -19.15 -13.52 -14.07
N ASP A 265 -18.79 -12.50 -13.28
CA ASP A 265 -17.40 -12.15 -12.98
C ASP A 265 -16.82 -12.92 -11.78
N GLU A 266 -15.63 -13.50 -11.96
CA GLU A 266 -14.77 -14.01 -10.89
C GLU A 266 -13.35 -13.50 -11.11
N TYR A 267 -12.74 -12.91 -10.07
CA TYR A 267 -11.37 -12.42 -10.11
C TYR A 267 -10.53 -13.06 -9.00
N THR A 268 -9.44 -13.73 -9.39
CA THR A 268 -8.48 -14.33 -8.44
C THR A 268 -7.09 -13.71 -8.63
N ARG A 269 -6.45 -13.27 -7.56
CA ARG A 269 -5.05 -12.82 -7.53
C ARG A 269 -4.18 -13.85 -6.84
N TYR A 270 -3.02 -14.13 -7.42
CA TYR A 270 -2.00 -15.04 -6.90
C TYR A 270 -0.73 -14.24 -6.55
N TRP A 271 -0.09 -14.61 -5.44
CA TRP A 271 1.21 -14.04 -5.01
C TRP A 271 2.41 -14.68 -5.69
N GLN A 272 2.16 -15.72 -6.49
CA GLN A 272 3.14 -16.42 -7.29
C GLN A 272 2.77 -16.25 -8.75
N ARG A 273 3.78 -16.21 -9.62
CA ARG A 273 3.62 -16.35 -11.06
C ARG A 273 2.88 -17.65 -11.43
N LEU A 274 1.97 -17.60 -12.41
CA LEU A 274 1.24 -18.79 -12.89
C LEU A 274 1.94 -19.55 -14.03
N GLY A 275 2.95 -18.96 -14.67
CA GLY A 275 3.71 -19.58 -15.75
C GLY A 275 4.91 -18.75 -16.20
N ASP A 276 5.69 -19.32 -17.13
CA ASP A 276 6.94 -18.74 -17.67
C ASP A 276 6.79 -18.17 -19.11
N SER A 277 5.60 -18.21 -19.72
CA SER A 277 5.36 -17.60 -21.04
C SER A 277 5.03 -16.11 -20.94
N GLU A 278 5.23 -15.38 -22.05
CA GLU A 278 4.87 -13.95 -22.19
C GLU A 278 3.37 -13.66 -21.95
N ASP A 279 2.51 -14.69 -21.93
CA ASP A 279 1.10 -14.55 -21.56
C ASP A 279 0.93 -14.08 -20.11
N PHE A 280 1.89 -14.39 -19.23
CA PHE A 280 1.81 -14.13 -17.80
C PHE A 280 2.53 -12.85 -17.36
N TYR A 281 3.44 -12.28 -18.16
CA TYR A 281 4.26 -11.13 -17.77
C TYR A 281 4.45 -10.13 -18.92
N ARG A 282 4.66 -8.85 -18.61
CA ARG A 282 5.04 -7.82 -19.60
C ARG A 282 6.57 -7.80 -19.77
N PRO A 283 7.13 -8.07 -20.96
CA PRO A 283 8.57 -7.93 -21.16
C PRO A 283 9.01 -6.46 -21.13
N ALA A 284 10.14 -6.17 -20.47
CA ALA A 284 10.84 -4.90 -20.63
C ALA A 284 11.83 -5.05 -21.79
N GLY A 285 11.51 -4.47 -22.94
CA GLY A 285 12.24 -4.75 -24.18
C GLY A 285 11.96 -6.17 -24.66
N THR A 286 12.97 -7.04 -24.67
CA THR A 286 12.86 -8.45 -25.09
C THR A 286 13.13 -9.43 -23.94
N SER A 287 12.95 -9.00 -22.69
CA SER A 287 13.30 -9.81 -21.52
C SER A 287 12.27 -9.67 -20.41
N ASP A 288 12.06 -10.75 -19.67
CA ASP A 288 11.41 -10.71 -18.36
C ASP A 288 12.21 -9.75 -17.42
N PRO A 289 11.58 -8.71 -16.85
CA PRO A 289 12.23 -7.82 -15.87
C PRO A 289 12.81 -8.54 -14.64
N HIS A 290 12.28 -9.72 -14.30
CA HIS A 290 12.70 -10.53 -13.16
C HIS A 290 13.86 -11.49 -13.46
N ALA A 291 14.13 -11.80 -14.74
CA ALA A 291 15.27 -12.64 -15.14
C ALA A 291 16.64 -12.11 -14.68
N THR A 292 16.73 -10.83 -14.29
CA THR A 292 17.96 -10.18 -13.79
C THR A 292 18.16 -10.27 -12.27
N SER A 293 17.13 -10.61 -11.48
CA SER A 293 17.26 -10.83 -10.03
C SER A 293 16.06 -11.64 -9.48
N PRO A 294 16.27 -12.90 -9.04
CA PRO A 294 15.18 -13.76 -8.54
C PRO A 294 14.77 -13.48 -7.08
N VAL A 295 15.21 -12.35 -6.50
CA VAL A 295 14.95 -12.04 -5.09
C VAL A 295 13.56 -11.42 -4.93
N GLY A 296 12.63 -12.21 -4.37
CA GLY A 296 11.38 -11.72 -3.76
C GLY A 296 10.09 -11.88 -4.57
N ASP A 297 10.12 -12.53 -5.75
CA ASP A 297 8.99 -12.72 -6.68
C ASP A 297 7.94 -11.59 -6.65
N PHE A 298 8.39 -10.39 -7.02
CA PHE A 298 7.58 -9.18 -7.25
C PHE A 298 6.31 -9.41 -8.08
N HIS A 299 6.28 -10.47 -8.88
CA HIS A 299 5.27 -10.70 -9.89
C HIS A 299 4.11 -11.51 -9.31
N GLY A 300 3.05 -10.81 -8.93
CA GLY A 300 1.74 -11.41 -8.73
C GLY A 300 1.02 -11.55 -10.07
N THR A 301 0.31 -12.65 -10.27
CA THR A 301 -0.57 -12.83 -11.44
C THR A 301 -2.04 -12.78 -11.00
N GLY A 302 -2.86 -12.01 -11.69
CA GLY A 302 -4.31 -12.01 -11.57
C GLY A 302 -4.98 -12.70 -12.76
N VAL A 303 -6.12 -13.33 -12.51
CA VAL A 303 -6.96 -14.01 -13.52
C VAL A 303 -8.37 -13.49 -13.38
N TRP A 304 -8.83 -12.78 -14.40
CA TRP A 304 -10.23 -12.39 -14.58
C TRP A 304 -10.96 -13.45 -15.39
N HIS A 305 -12.15 -13.83 -14.97
CA HIS A 305 -13.13 -14.53 -15.78
C HIS A 305 -14.41 -13.69 -15.86
N HIS A 306 -14.92 -13.50 -17.08
CA HIS A 306 -16.18 -12.85 -17.37
C HIS A 306 -17.02 -13.79 -18.27
N GLU A 307 -18.11 -14.33 -17.74
CA GLU A 307 -19.00 -15.26 -18.45
C GLU A 307 -20.47 -14.83 -18.26
N PRO A 308 -20.98 -13.91 -19.08
CA PRO A 308 -22.37 -13.48 -19.00
C PRO A 308 -23.32 -14.64 -19.36
N ASP A 309 -24.32 -14.89 -18.52
CA ASP A 309 -25.35 -15.90 -18.80
C ASP A 309 -26.26 -15.46 -19.94
N LEU A 310 -25.97 -15.94 -21.16
CA LEU A 310 -26.77 -15.65 -22.34
C LEU A 310 -28.12 -16.40 -22.35
N THR A 311 -28.35 -17.37 -21.47
CA THR A 311 -29.61 -18.14 -21.45
C THR A 311 -30.76 -17.32 -20.84
N SER A 312 -30.46 -16.46 -19.86
CA SER A 312 -31.39 -15.44 -19.35
C SER A 312 -31.28 -14.12 -20.11
N VAL A 313 -32.33 -13.30 -20.03
CA VAL A 313 -32.31 -11.88 -20.47
C VAL A 313 -31.37 -11.02 -19.62
N ASP A 314 -30.99 -11.54 -18.46
CA ASP A 314 -30.13 -10.90 -17.45
C ASP A 314 -28.67 -10.71 -17.92
N TYR A 315 -28.26 -11.30 -19.06
CA TYR A 315 -26.97 -10.99 -19.71
C TYR A 315 -26.75 -9.47 -19.88
N ARG A 316 -27.83 -8.70 -20.05
CA ARG A 316 -27.82 -7.23 -20.19
C ARG A 316 -27.19 -6.49 -19.01
N LEU A 317 -27.13 -7.11 -17.84
CA LEU A 317 -26.51 -6.59 -16.61
C LEU A 317 -24.98 -6.69 -16.65
N SER A 318 -24.45 -7.54 -17.53
CA SER A 318 -23.03 -7.92 -17.59
C SER A 318 -22.29 -7.31 -18.78
N ILE A 319 -23.03 -6.91 -19.84
CA ILE A 319 -22.49 -6.29 -21.05
C ILE A 319 -22.32 -4.76 -20.94
N HIS A 320 -21.53 -4.19 -21.83
CA HIS A 320 -21.29 -2.74 -21.91
C HIS A 320 -22.26 -2.05 -22.87
N ASP A 321 -22.41 -2.57 -24.10
CA ASP A 321 -23.40 -2.07 -25.06
C ASP A 321 -24.00 -3.18 -25.94
N GLU A 322 -25.17 -2.92 -26.52
CA GLU A 322 -25.74 -3.74 -27.59
C GLU A 322 -26.55 -2.91 -28.57
N ALA A 323 -26.59 -3.34 -29.83
CA ALA A 323 -27.54 -2.82 -30.81
C ALA A 323 -27.93 -3.93 -31.80
N GLY A 324 -29.22 -3.98 -32.18
CA GLY A 324 -29.74 -4.95 -33.15
C GLY A 324 -29.76 -6.41 -32.67
N VAL A 325 -29.54 -6.67 -31.38
CA VAL A 325 -29.55 -8.02 -30.78
C VAL A 325 -30.96 -8.41 -30.34
N VAL A 326 -31.34 -9.66 -30.57
CA VAL A 326 -32.52 -10.32 -30.00
C VAL A 326 -32.08 -11.51 -29.15
N HIS A 327 -32.58 -11.54 -27.91
CA HIS A 327 -32.49 -12.69 -27.00
C HIS A 327 -33.60 -13.70 -27.28
N VAL A 328 -33.28 -14.98 -27.18
CA VAL A 328 -34.20 -16.10 -27.40
C VAL A 328 -34.20 -16.96 -26.14
N SER A 329 -35.33 -17.02 -25.45
CA SER A 329 -35.52 -17.89 -24.28
C SER A 329 -35.30 -19.37 -24.62
N GLU A 330 -34.83 -20.16 -23.64
CA GLU A 330 -34.47 -21.60 -23.72
C GLU A 330 -35.34 -22.52 -24.59
N THR A 331 -36.64 -22.21 -24.78
CA THR A 331 -37.58 -23.02 -25.58
C THR A 331 -37.62 -22.67 -27.07
N GLY A 332 -36.84 -21.68 -27.54
CA GLY A 332 -36.84 -21.24 -28.95
C GLY A 332 -35.76 -21.92 -29.81
N PRO A 333 -36.00 -22.17 -31.10
CA PRO A 333 -34.97 -22.65 -32.00
C PRO A 333 -34.02 -21.53 -32.45
N GLY A 334 -32.73 -21.85 -32.50
CA GLY A 334 -31.64 -20.93 -32.86
C GLY A 334 -30.70 -20.70 -31.67
N PRO A 335 -29.74 -19.77 -31.80
CA PRO A 335 -28.82 -19.42 -30.73
C PRO A 335 -29.45 -18.43 -29.73
N ASN A 336 -28.91 -18.40 -28.51
CA ASN A 336 -29.40 -17.56 -27.40
C ASN A 336 -29.46 -16.06 -27.76
N LEU A 337 -28.41 -15.53 -28.39
CA LEU A 337 -28.37 -14.17 -28.95
C LEU A 337 -28.22 -14.23 -30.47
N ARG A 338 -29.03 -13.44 -31.19
CA ARG A 338 -29.01 -13.37 -32.66
C ARG A 338 -29.35 -11.98 -33.21
N PRO A 339 -29.11 -11.70 -34.50
CA PRO A 339 -29.56 -10.46 -35.12
C PRO A 339 -31.10 -10.29 -35.09
N ALA A 340 -31.56 -9.05 -34.99
CA ALA A 340 -33.00 -8.72 -35.00
C ALA A 340 -33.64 -8.94 -36.38
N ALA A 341 -32.89 -8.70 -37.45
CA ALA A 341 -33.34 -8.83 -38.83
C ALA A 341 -32.21 -9.37 -39.74
N ALA A 342 -32.59 -9.96 -40.87
CA ALA A 342 -31.64 -10.36 -41.90
C ALA A 342 -31.15 -9.14 -42.69
N GLY A 343 -29.87 -9.12 -43.05
CA GLY A 343 -29.20 -8.00 -43.72
C GLY A 343 -28.74 -6.88 -42.80
N GLU A 344 -29.10 -6.93 -41.51
CA GLU A 344 -28.59 -6.01 -40.48
C GLU A 344 -27.40 -6.63 -39.72
N THR A 345 -26.56 -5.78 -39.13
CA THR A 345 -25.48 -6.20 -38.23
C THR A 345 -25.88 -5.88 -36.80
N ALA A 346 -26.01 -6.91 -35.98
CA ALA A 346 -26.11 -6.79 -34.54
C ALA A 346 -24.71 -6.68 -33.93
N ARG A 347 -24.59 -5.90 -32.86
CA ARG A 347 -23.36 -5.78 -32.06
C ARG A 347 -23.63 -6.11 -30.60
N LEU A 348 -22.70 -6.82 -29.97
CA LEU A 348 -22.63 -7.04 -28.54
C LEU A 348 -21.25 -6.58 -28.06
N ASP A 349 -21.21 -5.55 -27.23
CA ASP A 349 -19.96 -4.97 -26.72
C ASP A 349 -19.77 -5.40 -25.26
N LEU A 350 -18.68 -6.11 -25.00
CA LEU A 350 -18.22 -6.52 -23.67
C LEU A 350 -17.09 -5.60 -23.23
N LYS A 351 -17.15 -5.11 -21.99
CA LYS A 351 -16.05 -4.35 -21.37
C LYS A 351 -15.28 -5.25 -20.42
N VAL A 352 -13.95 -5.23 -20.51
CA VAL A 352 -13.07 -5.79 -19.48
C VAL A 352 -12.43 -4.66 -18.71
N ASP A 353 -12.75 -4.59 -17.42
CA ASP A 353 -12.06 -3.77 -16.43
C ASP A 353 -10.85 -4.58 -15.92
N ALA A 354 -9.68 -4.41 -16.53
CA ALA A 354 -8.50 -5.11 -16.07
C ALA A 354 -8.11 -4.55 -14.70
N ALA A 355 -8.31 -5.32 -13.63
CA ALA A 355 -8.10 -4.88 -12.26
C ALA A 355 -6.62 -4.63 -11.87
N ASN A 356 -5.70 -4.63 -12.84
CA ASN A 356 -4.32 -4.10 -12.83
C ASN A 356 -3.90 -3.82 -14.30
N VAL A 357 -2.68 -4.19 -14.71
CA VAL A 357 -2.24 -4.18 -16.12
C VAL A 357 -2.60 -5.52 -16.77
N ALA A 358 -3.34 -5.54 -17.89
CA ALA A 358 -3.51 -6.77 -18.68
C ALA A 358 -2.18 -7.23 -19.30
N THR A 359 -1.91 -8.54 -19.26
CA THR A 359 -0.77 -9.17 -19.96
C THR A 359 -1.23 -9.85 -21.24
N SER A 360 -2.28 -10.67 -21.16
CA SER A 360 -2.88 -11.41 -22.26
C SER A 360 -4.36 -11.71 -21.95
N GLY A 361 -5.07 -12.31 -22.89
CA GLY A 361 -6.42 -12.82 -22.65
C GLY A 361 -6.86 -13.88 -23.65
N PHE A 362 -8.02 -14.46 -23.40
CA PHE A 362 -8.62 -15.52 -24.20
C PHE A 362 -10.12 -15.30 -24.28
N VAL A 363 -10.69 -15.32 -25.48
CA VAL A 363 -12.13 -15.21 -25.71
C VAL A 363 -12.63 -16.52 -26.27
N ARG A 364 -13.42 -17.27 -25.51
CA ARG A 364 -14.12 -18.45 -25.99
C ARG A 364 -15.51 -18.06 -26.46
N LEU A 365 -15.82 -18.39 -27.70
CA LEU A 365 -17.07 -18.10 -28.38
C LEU A 365 -17.75 -19.42 -28.79
N GLN A 366 -18.99 -19.61 -28.34
CA GLN A 366 -19.86 -20.69 -28.78
C GLN A 366 -21.07 -20.11 -29.50
N GLY A 367 -21.49 -20.73 -30.60
CA GLY A 367 -22.58 -20.22 -31.41
C GLY A 367 -22.68 -20.92 -32.76
N ARG A 368 -23.32 -20.25 -33.72
CA ARG A 368 -23.52 -20.80 -35.07
C ARG A 368 -23.58 -19.75 -36.17
N ARG A 369 -23.39 -20.22 -37.40
CA ARG A 369 -23.40 -19.45 -38.64
C ARG A 369 -23.77 -20.38 -39.81
N ASP A 370 -25.05 -20.53 -40.13
CA ASP A 370 -25.52 -21.60 -41.01
C ASP A 370 -25.35 -21.32 -42.51
N ALA A 371 -25.42 -20.06 -42.95
CA ALA A 371 -25.32 -19.69 -44.37
C ALA A 371 -23.96 -19.07 -44.73
N ALA A 372 -23.57 -19.23 -46.00
CA ALA A 372 -22.30 -18.69 -46.51
C ALA A 372 -22.23 -17.14 -46.52
N GLY A 373 -23.38 -16.45 -46.45
CA GLY A 373 -23.46 -15.00 -46.33
C GLY A 373 -23.55 -14.47 -44.90
N ASP A 374 -23.76 -15.34 -43.90
CA ASP A 374 -23.79 -14.95 -42.50
C ASP A 374 -22.37 -14.56 -42.02
N ALA A 375 -22.27 -13.87 -40.89
CA ALA A 375 -21.00 -13.55 -40.25
C ALA A 375 -21.13 -13.49 -38.73
N VAL A 376 -20.15 -14.07 -38.03
CA VAL A 376 -19.84 -13.74 -36.63
C VAL A 376 -18.37 -13.31 -36.59
N ARG A 377 -18.08 -12.16 -35.99
CA ARG A 377 -16.75 -11.56 -35.92
C ARG A 377 -16.45 -11.08 -34.50
N LEU A 378 -15.19 -11.19 -34.08
CA LEU A 378 -14.68 -10.58 -32.87
C LEU A 378 -13.76 -9.41 -33.25
N LEU A 379 -14.06 -8.24 -32.70
CA LEU A 379 -13.28 -7.02 -32.83
C LEU A 379 -12.79 -6.59 -31.45
N PHE A 380 -11.65 -5.92 -31.41
CA PHE A 380 -10.97 -5.45 -30.22
C PHE A 380 -10.69 -3.95 -30.29
N THR A 381 -10.71 -3.28 -29.14
CA THR A 381 -10.25 -1.89 -28.96
C THR A 381 -9.75 -1.67 -27.54
N ARG A 382 -8.72 -0.83 -27.41
CA ARG A 382 -8.20 -0.31 -26.13
C ARG A 382 -8.31 1.23 -26.02
N ASP A 383 -8.74 1.88 -27.10
CA ASP A 383 -8.80 3.33 -27.22
C ASP A 383 -10.25 3.82 -26.99
N ALA A 384 -10.85 3.40 -25.87
CA ALA A 384 -12.21 3.76 -25.47
C ALA A 384 -13.29 3.60 -26.58
N GLY A 385 -13.15 2.63 -27.49
CA GLY A 385 -14.13 2.41 -28.56
C GLY A 385 -13.95 3.25 -29.83
N ILE A 386 -12.87 4.05 -29.93
CA ILE A 386 -12.56 4.89 -31.10
C ILE A 386 -12.15 4.03 -32.31
N ASN A 387 -11.13 3.20 -32.14
CA ASN A 387 -10.58 2.34 -33.20
C ASN A 387 -10.89 0.87 -32.94
N TRP A 388 -11.49 0.18 -33.91
CA TRP A 388 -11.83 -1.24 -33.80
C TRP A 388 -11.03 -2.09 -34.78
N THR A 389 -10.31 -3.08 -34.28
CA THR A 389 -9.56 -4.05 -35.10
C THR A 389 -10.26 -5.41 -35.07
N GLN A 390 -10.61 -5.96 -36.24
CA GLN A 390 -11.12 -7.33 -36.33
C GLN A 390 -9.97 -8.31 -36.08
N ILE A 391 -10.12 -9.16 -35.05
CA ILE A 391 -9.10 -10.13 -34.63
C ILE A 391 -9.49 -11.57 -34.95
N TRP A 392 -10.79 -11.85 -35.14
CA TRP A 392 -11.28 -13.18 -35.52
C TRP A 392 -12.62 -13.12 -36.26
N SER A 393 -12.92 -14.16 -37.04
CA SER A 393 -14.25 -14.42 -37.61
C SER A 393 -14.52 -15.93 -37.70
N ALA A 394 -15.80 -16.31 -37.62
CA ALA A 394 -16.20 -17.71 -37.66
C ALA A 394 -15.76 -18.40 -38.99
N PRO A 395 -15.01 -19.52 -38.93
CA PRO A 395 -14.23 -20.00 -40.07
C PRO A 395 -15.02 -20.77 -41.14
N ALA A 396 -16.14 -21.39 -40.75
CA ALA A 396 -16.95 -22.25 -41.62
C ALA A 396 -18.45 -22.03 -41.38
N ALA A 397 -19.31 -22.72 -42.14
CA ALA A 397 -20.74 -22.75 -41.88
C ALA A 397 -21.10 -23.90 -40.92
N GLY A 398 -22.05 -23.66 -40.00
CA GLY A 398 -22.47 -24.56 -38.93
C GLY A 398 -22.23 -23.99 -37.53
N ALA A 399 -22.24 -24.86 -36.52
CA ALA A 399 -21.90 -24.50 -35.14
C ALA A 399 -20.38 -24.33 -34.96
N PHE A 400 -19.98 -23.49 -34.01
CA PHE A 400 -18.60 -23.27 -33.61
C PHE A 400 -18.45 -23.25 -32.08
N ASP A 401 -17.31 -23.72 -31.60
CA ASP A 401 -16.80 -23.53 -30.24
C ASP A 401 -15.30 -23.24 -30.40
N GLN A 402 -14.92 -21.98 -30.23
CA GLN A 402 -13.59 -21.49 -30.58
C GLN A 402 -13.04 -20.59 -29.49
N GLU A 403 -11.84 -20.91 -29.03
CA GLU A 403 -11.02 -20.02 -28.20
C GLU A 403 -10.12 -19.16 -29.08
N VAL A 404 -10.10 -17.85 -28.81
CA VAL A 404 -9.33 -16.83 -29.55
C VAL A 404 -8.38 -16.16 -28.58
N ALA A 405 -7.08 -16.28 -28.82
CA ALA A 405 -6.06 -15.66 -27.99
C ALA A 405 -5.93 -14.14 -28.27
N LEU A 406 -5.98 -13.35 -27.21
CA LEU A 406 -5.62 -11.93 -27.18
C LEU A 406 -4.16 -11.84 -26.71
N ALA A 407 -3.23 -11.98 -27.65
CA ALA A 407 -1.80 -12.05 -27.36
C ALA A 407 -1.26 -10.77 -26.68
N PRO A 408 -0.11 -10.82 -25.97
CA PRO A 408 0.47 -9.67 -25.28
C PRO A 408 0.80 -8.44 -26.14
N SER A 409 0.92 -8.60 -27.45
CA SER A 409 1.07 -7.52 -28.42
C SER A 409 -0.22 -6.73 -28.69
N LEU A 410 -1.38 -7.26 -28.31
CA LEU A 410 -2.70 -6.66 -28.54
C LEU A 410 -3.24 -5.96 -27.27
N VAL A 411 -3.26 -6.69 -26.15
CA VAL A 411 -3.86 -6.24 -24.87
C VAL A 411 -2.86 -5.76 -23.84
N GLY A 412 -1.58 -6.08 -24.01
CA GLY A 412 -0.58 -5.86 -22.98
C GLY A 412 -0.40 -4.37 -22.66
N GLY A 413 -0.49 -4.00 -21.38
CA GLY A 413 -0.46 -2.60 -20.94
C GLY A 413 -1.85 -1.96 -20.79
N ALA A 414 -2.93 -2.62 -21.23
CA ALA A 414 -4.28 -2.09 -21.09
C ALA A 414 -4.82 -2.27 -19.66
N HIS A 415 -5.37 -1.19 -19.09
CA HIS A 415 -6.16 -1.22 -17.85
C HIS A 415 -7.67 -1.41 -18.11
N GLU A 416 -8.10 -1.15 -19.34
CA GLU A 416 -9.47 -1.25 -19.78
C GLU A 416 -9.44 -1.60 -21.28
N TYR A 417 -10.32 -2.49 -21.72
CA TYR A 417 -10.50 -2.74 -23.14
C TYR A 417 -11.93 -3.20 -23.46
N LEU A 418 -12.37 -3.00 -24.70
CA LEU A 418 -13.67 -3.47 -25.18
C LEU A 418 -13.47 -4.56 -26.24
N LEU A 419 -14.36 -5.55 -26.20
CA LEU A 419 -14.53 -6.57 -27.23
C LEU A 419 -15.90 -6.35 -27.86
N ARG A 420 -15.97 -6.34 -29.18
CA ARG A 420 -17.24 -6.30 -29.92
C ARG A 420 -17.42 -7.60 -30.66
N ILE A 421 -18.58 -8.22 -30.48
CA ILE A 421 -19.01 -9.35 -31.30
C ILE A 421 -20.05 -8.82 -32.29
N GLU A 422 -19.69 -8.79 -33.58
CA GLU A 422 -20.63 -8.51 -34.65
C GLU A 422 -21.28 -9.81 -35.12
N MET A 423 -22.60 -9.81 -35.27
CA MET A 423 -23.39 -10.90 -35.83
C MET A 423 -24.24 -10.35 -36.98
N SER A 424 -24.21 -10.99 -38.14
CA SER A 424 -25.10 -10.65 -39.26
C SER A 424 -25.60 -11.91 -39.94
N ALA A 425 -26.89 -11.94 -40.25
CA ALA A 425 -27.56 -13.04 -40.92
C ALA A 425 -27.98 -12.61 -42.33
N ALA A 426 -27.66 -13.40 -43.36
CA ALA A 426 -27.98 -13.06 -44.74
C ALA A 426 -29.45 -13.32 -45.12
N ALA A 427 -30.12 -14.26 -44.43
CA ALA A 427 -31.50 -14.65 -44.75
C ALA A 427 -32.34 -15.05 -43.52
N ASP A 428 -31.82 -15.92 -42.65
CA ASP A 428 -32.51 -16.37 -41.44
C ASP A 428 -31.70 -15.99 -40.19
N PRO A 429 -32.18 -15.04 -39.37
CA PRO A 429 -31.54 -14.71 -38.11
C PRO A 429 -31.44 -15.90 -37.14
N GLY A 430 -32.31 -16.91 -37.23
CA GLY A 430 -32.21 -18.14 -36.44
C GLY A 430 -30.99 -19.00 -36.75
N GLY A 431 -30.35 -18.80 -37.91
CA GLY A 431 -29.16 -19.54 -38.33
C GLY A 431 -27.82 -18.90 -37.93
N CYS A 432 -27.81 -17.71 -37.30
CA CYS A 432 -26.59 -16.97 -36.98
C CYS A 432 -26.66 -16.34 -35.58
N GLY A 433 -25.64 -16.56 -34.74
CA GLY A 433 -25.59 -15.95 -33.41
C GLY A 433 -24.68 -16.66 -32.40
N LEU A 434 -24.85 -16.32 -31.12
CA LEU A 434 -24.07 -16.81 -29.98
C LEU A 434 -24.92 -17.62 -29.00
N ASP A 435 -24.34 -18.71 -28.51
CA ASP A 435 -24.87 -19.54 -27.43
C ASP A 435 -24.20 -19.21 -26.09
N ALA A 436 -22.89 -18.99 -26.08
CA ALA A 436 -22.12 -18.58 -24.91
C ALA A 436 -20.89 -17.75 -25.30
N VAL A 437 -20.43 -16.91 -24.37
CA VAL A 437 -19.13 -16.23 -24.44
C VAL A 437 -18.46 -16.26 -23.08
N ARG A 438 -17.16 -16.56 -23.06
CA ARG A 438 -16.30 -16.40 -21.88
C ARG A 438 -15.07 -15.61 -22.25
N VAL A 439 -14.78 -14.55 -21.49
CA VAL A 439 -13.52 -13.81 -21.58
C VAL A 439 -12.68 -14.17 -20.36
N THR A 440 -11.44 -14.56 -20.57
CA THR A 440 -10.43 -14.72 -19.52
C THR A 440 -9.33 -13.69 -19.76
N THR A 441 -8.95 -12.92 -18.75
CA THR A 441 -7.87 -11.93 -18.86
C THR A 441 -6.80 -12.23 -17.81
N LEU A 442 -5.56 -12.36 -18.25
CA LEU A 442 -4.42 -12.43 -17.35
C LEU A 442 -3.95 -10.99 -17.07
N THR A 443 -3.68 -10.68 -15.81
CA THR A 443 -3.19 -9.38 -15.37
C THR A 443 -1.90 -9.55 -14.58
N GLN A 444 -0.93 -8.67 -14.81
CA GLN A 444 0.25 -8.54 -13.97
C GLN A 444 -0.03 -7.55 -12.84
N VAL A 445 0.57 -7.79 -11.67
CA VAL A 445 0.54 -6.87 -10.54
C VAL A 445 1.81 -6.95 -9.71
N ASN A 446 2.19 -5.82 -9.11
CA ASN A 446 3.16 -5.74 -8.04
C ASN A 446 2.68 -6.52 -6.81
N ALA A 447 3.30 -7.65 -6.49
CA ALA A 447 2.95 -8.46 -5.33
C ALA A 447 3.11 -7.69 -4.00
N PHE A 448 3.93 -6.63 -3.97
CA PHE A 448 4.07 -5.76 -2.81
C PHE A 448 2.95 -4.71 -2.67
N THR A 449 1.97 -4.69 -3.58
CA THR A 449 0.68 -3.99 -3.44
C THR A 449 -0.50 -4.97 -3.42
N LEU A 450 -0.36 -6.16 -2.80
CA LEU A 450 -1.45 -7.14 -2.56
C LEU A 450 -1.68 -7.48 -1.07
N PRO A 451 -2.94 -7.62 -0.55
CA PRO A 451 -3.24 -7.62 0.90
C PRO A 451 -2.70 -8.84 1.63
N ARG A 452 -1.79 -8.63 2.58
CA ARG A 452 -1.07 -9.71 3.26
C ARG A 452 -1.39 -9.82 4.74
N PHE A 453 -1.60 -11.05 5.19
CA PHE A 453 -1.69 -11.37 6.61
C PHE A 453 -0.32 -11.41 7.33
N GLN A 454 -0.39 -11.14 8.62
CA GLN A 454 0.62 -11.26 9.64
C GLN A 454 0.25 -12.37 10.62
N MET A 455 1.22 -12.77 11.44
CA MET A 455 1.02 -13.68 12.57
C MET A 455 0.15 -13.04 13.66
N GLY A 456 -0.91 -13.74 14.05
CA GLY A 456 -1.93 -13.27 14.99
C GLY A 456 -3.22 -12.79 14.30
N GLU A 457 -3.90 -11.84 14.93
CA GLU A 457 -5.12 -11.20 14.41
C GLU A 457 -4.79 -10.20 13.29
N ASN A 458 -5.55 -10.25 12.19
CA ASN A 458 -5.49 -9.29 11.08
C ASN A 458 -6.87 -8.70 10.84
N LYS A 459 -6.98 -7.39 10.71
CA LYS A 459 -8.22 -6.74 10.27
C LYS A 459 -8.26 -6.69 8.75
N VAL A 460 -9.31 -7.27 8.18
CA VAL A 460 -9.66 -7.12 6.77
C VAL A 460 -10.79 -6.10 6.65
N ARG A 461 -10.65 -5.21 5.68
CA ARG A 461 -11.62 -4.16 5.34
C ARG A 461 -12.11 -4.38 3.93
N PHE A 462 -13.42 -4.34 3.76
CA PHE A 462 -14.05 -4.18 2.47
C PHE A 462 -14.79 -2.83 2.46
N ALA A 463 -14.63 -2.06 1.39
CA ALA A 463 -15.39 -0.84 1.17
C ALA A 463 -15.76 -0.71 -0.31
N LEU A 464 -16.78 0.10 -0.58
CA LEU A 464 -17.15 0.51 -1.92
C LEU A 464 -16.88 2.00 -2.10
N GLY A 465 -16.14 2.35 -3.14
CA GLY A 465 -16.09 3.71 -3.65
C GLY A 465 -17.35 4.07 -4.44
N GLU A 466 -17.27 5.15 -5.23
CA GLU A 466 -18.39 5.63 -6.04
C GLU A 466 -18.89 4.55 -7.03
N GLN A 467 -20.18 4.23 -6.99
CA GLN A 467 -20.82 3.16 -7.78
C GLN A 467 -21.11 3.60 -9.23
N LEU A 468 -20.05 3.88 -9.98
CA LEU A 468 -20.10 4.30 -11.38
C LEU A 468 -19.22 3.43 -12.26
N ALA A 469 -19.64 3.26 -13.51
CA ALA A 469 -18.80 2.69 -14.55
C ALA A 469 -17.84 3.76 -15.10
N SER A 470 -16.63 3.35 -15.50
CA SER A 470 -15.67 4.21 -16.21
C SER A 470 -15.68 3.96 -17.72
N GLN A 471 -15.11 4.90 -18.46
CA GLN A 471 -14.53 4.65 -19.77
C GLN A 471 -13.27 5.53 -19.93
N THR A 472 -12.11 4.90 -20.10
CA THR A 472 -10.80 5.57 -20.02
C THR A 472 -10.05 5.54 -21.35
N LEU A 473 -9.47 6.68 -21.72
CA LEU A 473 -8.56 6.84 -22.86
C LEU A 473 -7.22 7.40 -22.38
N TRP A 474 -6.15 6.68 -22.71
CA TRP A 474 -4.77 7.07 -22.50
C TRP A 474 -4.05 7.09 -23.86
N PRO A 475 -4.06 8.21 -24.60
CA PRO A 475 -3.52 8.25 -25.96
C PRO A 475 -1.98 8.07 -25.95
N VAL A 476 -1.43 7.44 -26.99
CA VAL A 476 0.02 7.49 -27.24
C VAL A 476 0.34 8.82 -27.91
N LEU A 477 1.19 9.65 -27.30
CA LEU A 477 1.42 11.02 -27.78
C LEU A 477 2.56 11.15 -28.82
N HIS A 478 3.61 10.33 -28.70
CA HIS A 478 4.84 10.44 -29.49
C HIS A 478 4.70 9.96 -30.94
N ASP A 479 5.71 10.23 -31.77
CA ASP A 479 5.80 9.75 -33.16
C ASP A 479 6.80 8.58 -33.31
N ASP A 480 6.36 7.41 -33.76
CA ASP A 480 7.26 6.28 -34.10
C ASP A 480 7.63 6.22 -35.60
N GLY A 481 7.47 7.34 -36.30
CA GLY A 481 7.79 7.51 -37.72
C GLY A 481 6.57 7.48 -38.64
N GLY A 482 5.36 7.49 -38.08
CA GLY A 482 4.08 7.52 -38.78
C GLY A 482 3.46 8.92 -38.94
N GLY A 483 4.03 9.94 -38.30
CA GLY A 483 3.49 11.29 -38.25
C GLY A 483 2.67 11.61 -36.99
N GLY A 484 2.98 10.93 -35.88
CA GLY A 484 2.44 11.20 -34.53
C GLY A 484 1.22 10.34 -34.17
N ARG A 485 1.42 9.39 -33.24
CA ARG A 485 0.40 8.42 -32.79
C ARG A 485 -0.86 9.05 -32.19
N TYR A 486 -0.76 10.27 -31.66
CA TYR A 486 -1.92 10.98 -31.10
C TYR A 486 -3.05 11.15 -32.13
N ARG A 487 -2.71 11.21 -33.42
CA ARG A 487 -3.66 11.35 -34.54
C ARG A 487 -4.53 10.12 -34.76
N ASP A 488 -4.12 8.96 -34.26
CA ASP A 488 -4.92 7.73 -34.31
C ASP A 488 -6.18 7.86 -33.44
N THR A 489 -6.16 8.73 -32.42
CA THR A 489 -7.26 8.87 -31.43
C THR A 489 -7.85 10.28 -31.32
N ALA A 490 -7.14 11.31 -31.76
CA ALA A 490 -7.63 12.69 -31.72
C ALA A 490 -8.75 12.94 -32.76
N GLU A 491 -9.79 13.68 -32.36
CA GLU A 491 -10.87 14.12 -33.26
C GLU A 491 -10.40 15.26 -34.18
N SER A 492 -9.52 16.15 -33.69
CA SER A 492 -8.92 17.24 -34.45
C SER A 492 -7.64 17.77 -33.82
N TRP A 493 -6.75 18.36 -34.63
CA TRP A 493 -5.51 18.98 -34.19
C TRP A 493 -5.06 20.11 -35.13
N GLU A 494 -4.34 21.10 -34.60
CA GLU A 494 -3.81 22.25 -35.35
C GLU A 494 -2.47 22.71 -34.75
N ASN A 495 -1.49 23.07 -35.61
CA ASN A 495 -0.15 23.56 -35.22
C ASN A 495 0.59 22.69 -34.17
N ILE A 496 0.46 21.36 -34.21
CA ILE A 496 1.18 20.45 -33.30
C ILE A 496 2.40 19.82 -33.96
N ASP A 497 3.53 19.90 -33.25
CA ASP A 497 4.71 19.05 -33.42
C ASP A 497 4.69 17.96 -32.33
N ALA A 498 5.11 16.74 -32.69
CA ALA A 498 5.16 15.60 -31.78
C ALA A 498 6.57 15.02 -31.76
N LEU A 499 7.15 14.87 -30.56
CA LEU A 499 8.49 14.31 -30.43
C LEU A 499 8.49 12.81 -30.80
N ALA A 500 9.55 12.39 -31.49
CA ALA A 500 9.77 10.98 -31.80
C ALA A 500 10.36 10.17 -30.64
N ASP A 501 10.96 10.86 -29.66
CA ASP A 501 11.52 10.26 -28.46
C ASP A 501 10.45 10.16 -27.37
N ALA A 502 10.09 8.93 -27.01
CA ALA A 502 9.13 8.63 -25.96
C ALA A 502 9.68 8.78 -24.53
N ASP A 503 11.01 8.84 -24.32
CA ASP A 503 11.61 9.14 -23.01
C ASP A 503 11.73 10.66 -22.80
N ALA A 504 10.57 11.29 -22.73
CA ALA A 504 10.40 12.75 -22.64
C ALA A 504 10.44 13.28 -21.20
N PHE A 505 11.36 12.80 -20.36
CA PHE A 505 11.57 13.36 -19.03
C PHE A 505 11.98 14.84 -19.16
N HIS A 506 11.23 15.76 -18.53
CA HIS A 506 11.34 17.21 -18.71
C HIS A 506 11.16 17.72 -20.16
N ARG A 507 10.38 17.01 -21.00
CA ARG A 507 10.04 17.43 -22.36
C ARG A 507 8.56 17.23 -22.67
N ALA A 508 7.98 18.14 -23.45
CA ALA A 508 6.65 17.96 -24.00
C ALA A 508 6.67 16.99 -25.19
N LEU A 509 5.91 15.90 -25.12
CA LEU A 509 5.65 15.00 -26.25
C LEU A 509 4.81 15.67 -27.33
N LEU A 510 3.81 16.46 -26.96
CA LEU A 510 3.07 17.36 -27.87
C LEU A 510 3.36 18.81 -27.52
N ARG A 511 3.79 19.59 -28.51
CA ARG A 511 4.11 21.01 -28.39
C ARG A 511 3.66 21.78 -29.64
N PRO A 512 3.67 23.12 -29.64
CA PRO A 512 3.39 23.88 -30.86
C PRO A 512 4.46 23.62 -31.92
N ALA A 513 4.08 23.48 -33.20
CA ALA A 513 5.01 23.39 -34.32
C ALA A 513 5.62 24.75 -34.69
N SER A 514 4.97 25.84 -34.25
CA SER A 514 5.46 27.21 -34.40
C SER A 514 4.83 28.12 -33.33
N SER A 515 5.53 29.19 -32.96
CA SER A 515 5.04 30.20 -32.00
C SER A 515 4.07 31.23 -32.61
N ALA A 516 3.67 31.03 -33.87
CA ALA A 516 2.79 31.97 -34.59
C ALA A 516 1.33 31.96 -34.09
N ALA A 517 0.89 30.85 -33.49
CA ALA A 517 -0.42 30.67 -32.86
C ALA A 517 -0.36 29.53 -31.83
N PRO A 518 -1.27 29.46 -30.84
CA PRO A 518 -1.37 28.30 -29.96
C PRO A 518 -1.67 27.02 -30.73
N ALA A 519 -1.05 25.91 -30.31
CA ALA A 519 -1.38 24.58 -30.79
C ALA A 519 -2.71 24.12 -30.20
N GLN A 520 -3.40 23.21 -30.88
CA GLN A 520 -4.71 22.72 -30.46
C GLN A 520 -4.79 21.21 -30.70
N VAL A 521 -5.35 20.46 -29.74
CA VAL A 521 -5.78 19.08 -29.94
C VAL A 521 -7.08 18.82 -29.18
N THR A 522 -7.99 18.08 -29.79
CA THR A 522 -9.28 17.68 -29.19
C THR A 522 -9.47 16.17 -29.32
N TRP A 523 -9.82 15.52 -28.22
CA TRP A 523 -10.32 14.14 -28.17
C TRP A 523 -11.82 14.12 -27.91
N ARG A 524 -12.47 13.05 -28.35
CA ARG A 524 -13.91 12.80 -28.17
C ARG A 524 -14.09 11.46 -27.46
N LEU A 525 -14.90 11.45 -26.41
CA LEU A 525 -15.29 10.26 -25.65
C LEU A 525 -16.81 10.14 -25.62
N SER A 526 -17.34 8.92 -25.61
CA SER A 526 -18.78 8.65 -25.62
C SER A 526 -19.12 7.38 -24.85
N THR A 527 -20.19 7.41 -24.06
CA THR A 527 -20.60 6.32 -23.15
C THR A 527 -21.98 5.74 -23.51
N PRO A 528 -22.24 4.44 -23.26
CA PRO A 528 -23.52 3.79 -23.60
C PRO A 528 -24.70 4.26 -22.73
N THR A 529 -24.42 4.80 -21.55
CA THR A 529 -25.37 5.37 -20.59
C THR A 529 -24.96 6.82 -20.26
N PRO A 530 -25.85 7.62 -19.62
CA PRO A 530 -25.56 9.01 -19.28
C PRO A 530 -24.27 9.17 -18.47
N MET A 531 -23.45 10.13 -18.90
CA MET A 531 -22.28 10.59 -18.17
C MET A 531 -22.70 11.28 -16.87
N THR A 532 -21.89 11.12 -15.82
CA THR A 532 -22.06 11.81 -14.54
C THR A 532 -20.90 12.79 -14.28
N ARG A 533 -19.68 12.42 -14.65
CA ARG A 533 -18.46 13.23 -14.45
C ARG A 533 -17.41 12.91 -15.51
N VAL A 534 -16.54 13.87 -15.82
CA VAL A 534 -15.31 13.64 -16.59
C VAL A 534 -14.10 14.11 -15.79
N GLU A 535 -13.06 13.29 -15.79
CA GLU A 535 -11.80 13.49 -15.09
C GLU A 535 -10.68 13.45 -16.14
N TYR A 536 -10.05 14.59 -16.41
CA TYR A 536 -9.10 14.70 -17.53
C TYR A 536 -7.95 15.65 -17.23
N GLY A 537 -6.77 15.30 -17.72
CA GLY A 537 -5.55 16.06 -17.46
C GLY A 537 -4.31 15.22 -17.72
N GLY A 538 -3.21 15.56 -17.06
CA GLY A 538 -1.96 14.83 -17.19
C GLY A 538 -0.76 15.61 -16.69
N SER A 539 0.39 15.32 -17.31
CA SER A 539 1.69 15.95 -17.01
C SER A 539 2.04 16.96 -18.09
N PHE A 540 2.46 18.16 -17.67
CA PHE A 540 2.70 19.31 -18.52
C PHE A 540 4.05 19.96 -18.21
N VAL A 541 4.74 20.43 -19.24
CA VAL A 541 6.04 21.10 -19.13
C VAL A 541 5.86 22.58 -19.40
N THR A 542 6.34 23.44 -18.51
CA THR A 542 6.43 24.90 -18.70
C THR A 542 7.75 25.39 -18.11
N ARG A 543 8.63 26.01 -18.91
CA ARG A 543 9.92 26.55 -18.41
C ARG A 543 10.10 28.06 -18.55
N MET A 544 9.49 28.66 -19.57
CA MET A 544 9.82 30.01 -20.00
C MET A 544 9.22 31.13 -19.15
N ASN A 545 8.30 30.81 -18.21
CA ASN A 545 7.68 31.73 -17.25
C ASN A 545 7.12 33.02 -17.87
N THR A 546 6.56 32.95 -19.09
CA THR A 546 5.79 34.03 -19.71
C THR A 546 4.29 33.70 -19.72
N PRO A 547 3.39 34.70 -19.77
CA PRO A 547 1.95 34.44 -19.91
C PRO A 547 1.54 33.74 -21.21
N ASP A 548 2.40 33.77 -22.24
CA ASP A 548 2.18 33.12 -23.54
C ASP A 548 2.66 31.64 -23.55
N ASP A 549 3.26 31.19 -22.45
CA ASP A 549 3.67 29.81 -22.20
C ASP A 549 2.66 29.12 -21.27
N PHE A 550 1.70 28.40 -21.87
CA PHE A 550 0.58 27.80 -21.15
C PHE A 550 0.09 26.48 -21.76
N VAL A 551 -0.67 25.72 -20.98
CA VAL A 551 -1.58 24.66 -21.45
C VAL A 551 -2.95 24.90 -20.83
N ASN A 552 -3.95 25.25 -21.66
CA ASN A 552 -5.32 25.49 -21.22
C ASN A 552 -6.20 24.26 -21.49
N LEU A 553 -6.99 23.86 -20.49
CA LEU A 553 -7.90 22.72 -20.55
C LEU A 553 -9.34 23.21 -20.72
N SER A 554 -10.06 22.65 -21.69
CA SER A 554 -11.48 22.97 -21.91
C SER A 554 -12.29 21.74 -22.34
N HIS A 555 -13.58 21.75 -22.05
CA HIS A 555 -14.49 20.65 -22.40
C HIS A 555 -15.81 21.15 -22.99
N ALA A 556 -16.51 20.29 -23.74
CA ALA A 556 -17.85 20.53 -24.26
C ALA A 556 -18.63 19.22 -24.37
N PHE A 557 -19.83 19.15 -23.78
CA PHE A 557 -20.73 17.99 -23.85
C PHE A 557 -21.73 18.14 -25.00
N ASP A 558 -22.10 17.05 -25.70
CA ASP A 558 -23.22 16.94 -26.65
C ASP A 558 -23.44 18.14 -27.62
N GLY A 559 -22.36 18.72 -28.15
CA GLY A 559 -22.43 19.88 -29.06
C GLY A 559 -22.78 21.22 -28.39
N GLY A 560 -22.81 21.26 -27.06
CA GLY A 560 -22.95 22.46 -26.25
C GLY A 560 -21.74 23.40 -26.30
N ALA A 561 -21.85 24.52 -25.57
CA ALA A 561 -20.78 25.52 -25.52
C ALA A 561 -19.50 24.99 -24.86
N ARG A 562 -18.35 25.43 -25.35
CA ARG A 562 -17.05 25.13 -24.76
C ARG A 562 -16.90 25.84 -23.41
N ILE A 563 -16.60 25.07 -22.38
CA ILE A 563 -16.33 25.53 -21.02
C ILE A 563 -14.81 25.51 -20.82
N ALA A 564 -14.22 26.65 -20.50
CA ALA A 564 -12.85 26.72 -20.01
C ALA A 564 -12.81 26.18 -18.58
N ALA A 565 -11.89 25.27 -18.28
CA ALA A 565 -11.82 24.61 -16.99
C ALA A 565 -10.66 25.12 -16.14
N ASP A 566 -9.43 24.97 -16.64
CA ASP A 566 -8.22 25.36 -15.90
C ASP A 566 -7.02 25.60 -16.84
N SER A 567 -5.91 26.10 -16.31
CA SER A 567 -4.70 26.50 -17.04
C SER A 567 -3.43 26.17 -16.26
N PHE A 568 -2.45 25.56 -16.94
CA PHE A 568 -1.10 25.36 -16.44
C PHE A 568 -0.15 26.37 -17.11
N GLY A 569 0.70 27.07 -16.36
CA GLY A 569 1.52 28.16 -16.90
C GLY A 569 2.29 28.98 -15.85
N ALA A 570 2.93 30.06 -16.28
CA ALA A 570 3.94 30.86 -15.55
C ALA A 570 3.62 31.34 -14.11
N ALA A 571 2.38 31.21 -13.62
CA ALA A 571 2.00 31.56 -12.26
C ALA A 571 2.06 30.37 -11.27
N SER A 572 2.22 29.12 -11.74
CA SER A 572 2.42 27.95 -10.87
C SER A 572 3.84 27.92 -10.32
N SER A 573 4.02 28.43 -9.11
CA SER A 573 5.33 28.58 -8.47
C SER A 573 5.87 27.25 -7.95
N GLY A 574 6.85 26.66 -8.64
CA GLY A 574 7.74 25.64 -8.04
C GLY A 574 8.05 24.45 -8.94
N THR A 575 9.25 24.49 -9.54
CA THR A 575 9.90 23.35 -10.22
C THR A 575 9.23 22.81 -11.49
N TRP A 576 9.99 21.94 -12.16
CA TRP A 576 9.76 21.37 -13.47
C TRP A 576 8.64 20.33 -13.46
N ASP A 577 7.99 20.13 -14.62
CA ASP A 577 6.92 19.15 -14.88
C ASP A 577 5.78 19.16 -13.84
N GLY A 578 4.77 19.99 -14.08
CA GLY A 578 3.58 20.06 -13.22
C GLY A 578 2.46 19.15 -13.71
N ARG A 579 1.55 18.79 -12.80
CA ARG A 579 0.34 18.04 -13.13
C ARG A 579 -0.88 18.88 -12.89
N LEU A 580 -1.85 18.70 -13.78
CA LEU A 580 -3.15 19.35 -13.69
C LEU A 580 -4.21 18.35 -14.13
N PHE A 581 -5.18 18.10 -13.26
CA PHE A 581 -6.35 17.28 -13.54
C PHE A 581 -7.62 18.07 -13.24
N VAL A 582 -8.51 18.13 -14.21
CA VAL A 582 -9.83 18.74 -14.11
C VAL A 582 -10.84 17.64 -13.83
N SER A 583 -11.71 17.85 -12.83
CA SER A 583 -12.90 17.06 -12.61
C SER A 583 -14.14 17.93 -12.84
N ALA A 584 -15.01 17.54 -13.78
CA ALA A 584 -16.17 18.32 -14.20
C ALA A 584 -17.43 17.46 -14.29
N ALA A 585 -18.50 17.89 -13.61
CA ALA A 585 -19.79 17.21 -13.65
C ALA A 585 -20.43 17.31 -15.06
N ALA A 586 -21.01 16.21 -15.53
CA ALA A 586 -21.70 16.16 -16.81
C ALA A 586 -23.15 16.67 -16.70
N PRO A 587 -23.69 17.32 -17.76
CA PRO A 587 -25.11 17.62 -17.84
C PRO A 587 -25.98 16.33 -17.84
N PRO A 588 -27.22 16.37 -17.32
CA PRO A 588 -28.12 15.23 -17.36
C PRO A 588 -28.33 14.73 -18.80
N ALA A 589 -28.29 13.40 -18.98
CA ALA A 589 -28.40 12.72 -20.27
C ALA A 589 -27.30 13.04 -21.30
N ALA A 590 -26.16 13.63 -20.89
CA ALA A 590 -25.00 13.76 -21.76
C ALA A 590 -24.41 12.38 -22.10
N HIS A 591 -24.10 12.12 -23.37
CA HIS A 591 -23.50 10.85 -23.83
C HIS A 591 -22.16 11.05 -24.55
N GLU A 592 -21.75 12.28 -24.83
CA GLU A 592 -20.53 12.63 -25.53
C GLU A 592 -19.83 13.83 -24.88
N VAL A 593 -18.50 13.77 -24.76
CA VAL A 593 -17.67 14.90 -24.33
C VAL A 593 -16.48 15.08 -25.28
N ARG A 594 -16.22 16.33 -25.63
CA ARG A 594 -15.01 16.78 -26.33
C ARG A 594 -14.07 17.46 -25.35
N LEU A 595 -12.86 16.93 -25.21
CA LEU A 595 -11.81 17.42 -24.33
C LEU A 595 -10.71 18.05 -25.19
N ARG A 596 -10.39 19.32 -24.95
CA ARG A 596 -9.42 20.08 -25.75
C ARG A 596 -8.33 20.67 -24.88
N PHE A 597 -7.13 20.64 -25.43
CA PHE A 597 -5.93 21.26 -24.90
C PHE A 597 -5.45 22.32 -25.90
N ASP A 598 -5.29 23.56 -25.43
CA ASP A 598 -4.69 24.66 -26.17
C ASP A 598 -3.31 24.95 -25.59
N ILE A 599 -2.26 24.93 -26.42
CA ILE A 599 -0.85 24.99 -25.98
C ILE A 599 -0.19 26.27 -26.53
N GLY A 600 0.23 27.16 -25.64
CA GLY A 600 1.10 28.29 -25.96
C GLY A 600 2.55 27.97 -25.63
N SER A 601 3.48 28.29 -26.55
CA SER A 601 4.92 28.23 -26.29
C SER A 601 5.62 29.37 -27.02
N THR A 602 6.41 30.17 -26.32
CA THR A 602 7.13 31.30 -26.93
C THR A 602 8.34 30.85 -27.77
N ALA A 603 8.93 29.71 -27.41
CA ALA A 603 10.09 29.11 -28.09
C ALA A 603 9.89 27.59 -28.30
N PRO A 604 8.94 27.16 -29.15
CA PRO A 604 8.59 25.74 -29.35
C PRO A 604 9.74 24.86 -29.83
N GLU A 605 10.73 25.44 -30.50
CA GLU A 605 11.90 24.74 -31.03
C GLU A 605 12.88 24.28 -29.95
N VAL A 606 12.85 24.85 -28.74
CA VAL A 606 13.82 24.52 -27.69
C VAL A 606 13.49 23.19 -27.00
N TRP A 607 14.50 22.63 -26.33
CA TRP A 607 14.44 21.33 -25.65
C TRP A 607 13.34 21.22 -24.59
N GLN A 608 13.06 22.31 -23.88
CA GLN A 608 12.02 22.41 -22.84
C GLN A 608 10.91 23.38 -23.23
N ALA A 609 10.48 23.29 -24.49
CA ALA A 609 9.29 23.97 -24.98
C ALA A 609 8.05 23.62 -24.15
N THR A 610 7.13 24.58 -24.04
CA THR A 610 5.88 24.39 -23.30
C THR A 610 4.97 23.40 -24.02
N GLY A 611 4.36 22.47 -23.27
CA GLY A 611 3.44 21.49 -23.83
C GLY A 611 3.11 20.29 -22.94
N ILE A 612 2.62 19.23 -23.57
CA ILE A 612 2.02 18.06 -22.92
C ILE A 612 3.00 16.89 -22.95
N GLN A 613 3.30 16.32 -21.78
CA GLN A 613 4.18 15.17 -21.62
C GLN A 613 3.39 13.85 -21.59
N ASP A 614 2.22 13.83 -20.94
CA ASP A 614 1.33 12.68 -20.86
C ASP A 614 -0.12 13.11 -20.59
N LEU A 615 -1.12 12.29 -20.96
CA LEU A 615 -2.55 12.56 -20.77
C LEU A 615 -3.33 11.33 -20.32
N LEU A 616 -4.21 11.51 -19.34
CA LEU A 616 -5.22 10.53 -18.96
C LEU A 616 -6.60 11.19 -18.96
N MET A 617 -7.56 10.55 -19.62
CA MET A 617 -8.93 11.03 -19.76
C MET A 617 -9.91 9.91 -19.39
N THR A 618 -10.70 10.11 -18.35
CA THR A 618 -11.70 9.15 -17.87
C THR A 618 -13.07 9.81 -17.80
N VAL A 619 -14.07 9.17 -18.43
CA VAL A 619 -15.48 9.50 -18.22
C VAL A 619 -16.05 8.54 -17.19
N LEU A 620 -16.84 9.06 -16.25
CA LEU A 620 -17.66 8.27 -15.34
C LEU A 620 -19.13 8.38 -15.78
N HIS A 621 -19.83 7.25 -15.79
CA HIS A 621 -21.19 7.14 -16.30
C HIS A 621 -22.02 6.16 -15.46
N GLU A 622 -23.34 6.28 -15.55
CA GLU A 622 -24.28 5.43 -14.80
C GLU A 622 -24.11 3.95 -15.22
N PRO A 623 -23.92 3.00 -14.29
CA PRO A 623 -23.89 1.59 -14.66
C PRO A 623 -25.26 1.15 -15.19
N ARG A 624 -25.29 0.16 -16.09
CA ARG A 624 -26.56 -0.36 -16.67
C ARG A 624 -27.53 -0.89 -15.61
N ASP A 625 -27.00 -1.38 -14.49
CA ASP A 625 -27.76 -1.61 -13.27
C ASP A 625 -26.92 -1.21 -12.03
N PRO A 626 -27.37 -0.23 -11.22
CA PRO A 626 -26.69 0.22 -10.00
C PRO A 626 -27.06 -0.57 -8.74
N SER A 627 -27.85 -1.65 -8.85
CA SER A 627 -28.18 -2.49 -7.69
C SER A 627 -26.94 -3.26 -7.20
N PHE A 628 -26.89 -3.51 -5.88
CA PHE A 628 -25.76 -4.14 -5.19
C PHE A 628 -25.98 -5.64 -4.98
N ALA A 629 -24.96 -6.44 -5.29
CA ALA A 629 -24.91 -7.89 -5.06
C ALA A 629 -23.95 -8.21 -3.91
N PRO A 630 -24.23 -9.23 -3.07
CA PRO A 630 -23.25 -9.71 -2.10
C PRO A 630 -21.97 -10.23 -2.78
N VAL A 631 -20.82 -9.87 -2.21
CA VAL A 631 -19.49 -10.27 -2.73
C VAL A 631 -18.89 -11.35 -1.83
N GLU A 632 -18.56 -12.50 -2.40
CA GLU A 632 -17.72 -13.50 -1.73
C GLU A 632 -16.26 -13.04 -1.81
N VAL A 633 -15.60 -12.89 -0.66
CA VAL A 633 -14.16 -12.64 -0.52
C VAL A 633 -13.53 -13.85 0.15
N THR A 634 -12.64 -14.56 -0.56
CA THR A 634 -11.92 -15.73 -0.03
C THR A 634 -10.42 -15.50 -0.08
N PHE A 635 -9.76 -15.55 1.08
CA PHE A 635 -8.30 -15.53 1.22
C PHE A 635 -7.75 -16.95 1.39
N ASN A 636 -6.57 -17.22 0.87
CA ASN A 636 -5.83 -18.47 1.02
C ASN A 636 -4.35 -18.22 1.33
N TRP A 637 -3.84 -18.87 2.37
CA TRP A 637 -2.44 -18.73 2.82
C TRP A 637 -1.86 -20.04 3.33
N THR A 638 -0.54 -20.06 3.51
CA THR A 638 0.22 -21.17 4.09
C THR A 638 0.83 -20.71 5.41
N GLU A 639 0.48 -21.40 6.49
CA GLU A 639 1.10 -21.31 7.81
C GLU A 639 2.31 -22.25 7.92
N PHE A 640 3.29 -21.89 8.74
CA PHE A 640 4.48 -22.69 9.05
C PHE A 640 4.44 -23.10 10.52
N HIS A 641 4.78 -24.36 10.80
CA HIS A 641 4.67 -25.01 12.12
C HIS A 641 5.84 -25.98 12.28
N GLY A 642 7.02 -25.46 12.60
CA GLY A 642 8.30 -26.17 12.50
C GLY A 642 8.58 -26.61 11.07
N GLU A 643 8.95 -27.88 10.89
CA GLU A 643 9.14 -28.47 9.56
C GLU A 643 7.83 -28.67 8.76
N ARG A 644 6.65 -28.48 9.39
CA ARG A 644 5.35 -28.72 8.75
C ARG A 644 4.74 -27.42 8.21
N THR A 645 4.05 -27.49 7.08
CA THR A 645 3.19 -26.42 6.57
C THR A 645 1.71 -26.77 6.68
N VAL A 646 0.85 -25.76 6.77
CA VAL A 646 -0.61 -25.92 6.77
C VAL A 646 -1.24 -24.86 5.86
N THR A 647 -1.91 -25.28 4.79
CA THR A 647 -2.70 -24.36 3.96
C THR A 647 -4.05 -24.09 4.64
N ARG A 648 -4.43 -22.83 4.69
CA ARG A 648 -5.69 -22.32 5.25
C ARG A 648 -6.46 -21.53 4.21
N ALA A 649 -7.77 -21.44 4.39
CA ALA A 649 -8.60 -20.45 3.71
C ALA A 649 -9.64 -19.85 4.66
N HIS A 650 -10.00 -18.59 4.42
CA HIS A 650 -11.09 -17.90 5.09
C HIS A 650 -11.99 -17.21 4.07
N THR A 651 -13.28 -17.53 4.10
CA THR A 651 -14.30 -16.96 3.22
C THR A 651 -15.25 -16.04 4.00
N ARG A 652 -15.49 -14.84 3.48
CA ARG A 652 -16.50 -13.88 3.97
C ARG A 652 -17.47 -13.60 2.82
N VAL A 653 -18.76 -13.47 3.11
CA VAL A 653 -19.72 -12.82 2.20
C VAL A 653 -19.95 -11.42 2.76
N VAL A 654 -19.77 -10.41 1.91
CA VAL A 654 -19.99 -9.01 2.24
C VAL A 654 -21.29 -8.56 1.58
N ASP A 655 -22.27 -8.16 2.39
CA ASP A 655 -23.62 -7.76 1.99
C ASP A 655 -23.91 -6.26 2.22
N ALA A 656 -22.87 -5.47 2.53
CA ALA A 656 -22.96 -4.03 2.79
C ALA A 656 -21.85 -3.26 2.06
N ALA A 657 -22.07 -1.95 1.86
CA ALA A 657 -21.10 -1.06 1.20
C ALA A 657 -19.78 -0.87 1.97
N GLN A 658 -19.75 -1.23 3.26
CA GLN A 658 -18.55 -1.33 4.08
C GLN A 658 -18.71 -2.53 5.02
N ASP A 659 -17.66 -3.34 5.15
CA ASP A 659 -17.59 -4.44 6.12
C ASP A 659 -16.16 -4.56 6.68
N MET A 660 -16.04 -5.12 7.87
CA MET A 660 -14.76 -5.33 8.54
C MET A 660 -14.83 -6.60 9.38
N TRP A 661 -13.88 -7.50 9.16
CA TRP A 661 -13.79 -8.75 9.89
C TRP A 661 -12.33 -9.08 10.24
N LEU A 662 -12.17 -10.03 11.15
CA LEU A 662 -10.87 -10.47 11.64
C LEU A 662 -10.50 -11.79 10.98
N VAL A 663 -9.24 -11.91 10.56
CA VAL A 663 -8.63 -13.18 10.14
C VAL A 663 -7.42 -13.44 11.03
N ASN A 664 -7.57 -14.42 11.91
CA ASN A 664 -6.50 -14.98 12.71
C ASN A 664 -5.62 -15.92 11.88
N VAL A 665 -4.31 -15.81 12.07
CA VAL A 665 -3.31 -16.66 11.42
C VAL A 665 -2.34 -17.21 12.45
N GLY A 666 -2.16 -18.53 12.45
CA GLY A 666 -1.26 -19.26 13.35
C GLY A 666 0.02 -19.72 12.66
N GLY A 667 0.90 -20.32 13.45
CA GLY A 667 2.24 -20.75 13.02
C GLY A 667 3.35 -20.21 13.92
N ASP A 668 4.60 -20.46 13.53
CA ASP A 668 5.82 -20.00 14.20
C ASP A 668 6.51 -18.81 13.49
N ARG A 669 6.13 -18.55 12.24
CA ARG A 669 6.62 -17.43 11.43
C ARG A 669 5.56 -16.96 10.44
N ASP A 670 5.91 -15.89 9.75
CA ASP A 670 5.14 -15.24 8.68
C ASP A 670 4.37 -16.18 7.76
N PRO A 671 3.05 -15.97 7.56
CA PRO A 671 2.31 -16.71 6.55
C PRO A 671 2.75 -16.29 5.15
N ARG A 672 2.78 -17.27 4.25
CA ARG A 672 2.87 -17.04 2.80
C ARG A 672 1.47 -16.95 2.24
N MET A 673 1.09 -15.78 1.73
CA MET A 673 -0.15 -15.64 0.95
C MET A 673 -0.03 -16.50 -0.31
N ASN A 674 -1.11 -17.21 -0.66
CA ASN A 674 -1.17 -18.00 -1.88
C ASN A 674 -2.03 -17.26 -2.92
N TRP A 675 -3.27 -16.94 -2.55
CA TRP A 675 -4.21 -16.19 -3.40
C TRP A 675 -5.33 -15.51 -2.60
N VAL A 676 -5.99 -14.54 -3.23
CA VAL A 676 -7.29 -13.98 -2.82
C VAL A 676 -8.25 -13.98 -4.00
N ARG A 677 -9.52 -14.31 -3.77
CA ARG A 677 -10.56 -14.36 -4.79
C ARG A 677 -11.76 -13.50 -4.40
N LEU A 678 -12.32 -12.80 -5.38
CA LEU A 678 -13.60 -12.09 -5.28
C LEU A 678 -14.54 -12.51 -6.41
N ARG A 679 -15.83 -12.64 -6.10
CA ARG A 679 -16.91 -12.89 -7.07
C ARG A 679 -18.27 -12.48 -6.49
N LEU A 680 -19.26 -12.24 -7.36
CA LEU A 680 -20.65 -12.08 -6.92
C LEU A 680 -21.24 -13.46 -6.56
N VAL A 681 -22.20 -13.48 -5.64
CA VAL A 681 -22.87 -14.72 -5.21
C VAL A 681 -24.38 -14.58 -5.06
N ASP A 682 -25.11 -15.37 -5.85
CA ASP A 682 -26.59 -15.37 -5.90
C ASP A 682 -27.22 -16.40 -4.92
N GLY A 683 -26.50 -16.79 -3.87
CA GLY A 683 -26.92 -17.86 -2.97
C GLY A 683 -26.02 -18.08 -1.74
N PRO A 684 -26.37 -19.05 -0.88
CA PRO A 684 -25.64 -19.30 0.37
C PRO A 684 -24.23 -19.85 0.12
N VAL A 685 -23.22 -19.17 0.65
CA VAL A 685 -21.81 -19.57 0.62
C VAL A 685 -21.39 -20.15 1.98
N ALA A 686 -20.53 -21.16 1.97
CA ALA A 686 -19.86 -21.66 3.17
C ALA A 686 -18.78 -20.65 3.63
N ALA A 687 -19.17 -19.68 4.45
CA ALA A 687 -18.28 -18.70 5.06
C ALA A 687 -17.56 -19.24 6.32
N GLY A 688 -16.43 -18.62 6.68
CA GLY A 688 -15.57 -19.00 7.80
C GLY A 688 -14.28 -19.70 7.35
N TYR A 689 -13.67 -20.43 8.28
CA TYR A 689 -12.41 -21.16 8.06
C TYR A 689 -12.64 -22.53 7.39
N LEU A 690 -11.82 -22.84 6.39
CA LEU A 690 -11.70 -24.17 5.81
C LEU A 690 -10.35 -24.79 6.19
N GLY A 691 -10.37 -26.02 6.71
CA GLY A 691 -9.16 -26.79 7.04
C GLY A 691 -9.06 -27.38 8.46
N GLY A 692 -10.14 -27.39 9.24
CA GLY A 692 -10.14 -27.92 10.60
C GLY A 692 -9.71 -26.87 11.63
N ASP A 693 -10.63 -26.54 12.52
CA ASP A 693 -10.55 -25.42 13.45
C ASP A 693 -9.82 -25.79 14.76
N PRO A 694 -8.93 -24.93 15.27
CA PRO A 694 -8.52 -24.92 16.66
C PRO A 694 -9.08 -23.70 17.45
N GLY A 695 -9.80 -22.80 16.79
CA GLY A 695 -10.31 -21.54 17.35
C GLY A 695 -9.32 -20.36 17.23
N PRO A 696 -9.75 -19.14 17.60
CA PRO A 696 -8.90 -17.95 17.60
C PRO A 696 -7.71 -18.10 18.56
N GLY A 697 -6.51 -17.71 18.11
CA GLY A 697 -5.31 -17.62 18.95
C GLY A 697 -4.73 -18.94 19.48
N ALA A 698 -5.23 -20.10 19.04
CA ALA A 698 -4.78 -21.40 19.54
C ALA A 698 -3.28 -21.65 19.24
N GLY A 699 -2.44 -21.46 20.26
CA GLY A 699 -0.98 -21.62 20.18
C GLY A 699 -0.17 -20.33 20.01
N TYR A 700 -0.78 -19.14 20.19
CA TYR A 700 -0.08 -17.87 20.00
C TYR A 700 -0.19 -16.90 21.19
N ASP A 701 0.69 -17.11 22.19
CA ASP A 701 0.91 -16.16 23.28
C ASP A 701 1.89 -15.05 22.84
N LYS A 702 1.39 -13.82 22.61
CA LYS A 702 2.20 -12.70 22.10
C LYS A 702 2.54 -11.68 23.21
N GLN A 703 3.70 -11.85 23.84
CA GLN A 703 4.39 -10.74 24.54
C GLN A 703 5.45 -10.14 23.62
N VAL A 704 5.43 -8.82 23.38
CA VAL A 704 6.48 -8.16 22.59
C VAL A 704 7.53 -7.59 23.51
N VAL A 705 8.75 -8.14 23.42
CA VAL A 705 9.89 -7.58 24.15
C VAL A 705 10.35 -6.32 23.42
N ARG A 706 9.99 -5.15 23.96
CA ARG A 706 10.42 -3.85 23.44
C ARG A 706 11.65 -3.39 24.21
N PHE A 707 12.82 -3.63 23.65
CA PHE A 707 14.10 -3.19 24.21
C PHE A 707 14.19 -1.65 24.27
N ASP A 708 13.85 -1.07 25.42
CA ASP A 708 14.22 0.30 25.76
C ASP A 708 15.72 0.35 26.06
N TRP A 709 16.51 0.82 25.10
CA TRP A 709 17.96 0.95 25.22
C TRP A 709 18.34 2.14 26.11
N LEU A 710 18.36 1.95 27.43
CA LEU A 710 18.75 3.00 28.36
C LEU A 710 20.28 3.07 28.55
N ASP A 711 20.96 2.01 29.00
CA ASP A 711 22.43 1.98 29.03
C ASP A 711 23.07 0.60 28.72
N ASP A 712 24.17 0.61 27.96
CA ASP A 712 25.09 -0.53 27.82
C ASP A 712 26.19 -0.46 28.89
N VAL A 713 26.00 -1.19 29.98
CA VAL A 713 26.91 -1.19 31.14
C VAL A 713 28.25 -1.88 30.87
N SER A 714 28.35 -2.62 29.75
CA SER A 714 29.61 -3.19 29.29
C SER A 714 30.48 -2.20 28.52
N ARG A 715 29.97 -1.01 28.16
CA ARG A 715 30.65 -0.12 27.21
C ARG A 715 32.08 0.25 27.65
N GLY A 716 33.06 -0.14 26.84
CA GLY A 716 34.49 0.12 27.09
C GLY A 716 35.05 -0.58 28.33
N ARG A 717 34.44 -1.68 28.78
CA ARG A 717 34.87 -2.44 29.96
C ARG A 717 35.94 -3.47 29.59
N PRO A 718 36.99 -3.64 30.40
CA PRO A 718 38.03 -4.60 30.11
C PRO A 718 37.49 -6.04 30.16
N TYR A 719 37.92 -6.87 29.20
CA TYR A 719 37.66 -8.30 29.18
C TYR A 719 38.92 -9.13 29.01
N THR A 720 38.83 -10.42 29.35
CA THR A 720 39.86 -11.43 29.11
C THR A 720 39.29 -12.57 28.27
N VAL A 721 40.11 -13.14 27.38
CA VAL A 721 39.74 -14.28 26.52
C VAL A 721 40.52 -15.55 26.90
N SER A 722 39.90 -16.72 26.80
CA SER A 722 40.56 -18.01 27.13
C SER A 722 41.69 -18.41 26.19
N ARG A 723 41.69 -17.87 24.96
CA ARG A 723 42.72 -18.10 23.95
C ARG A 723 42.84 -16.89 23.02
N PRO A 724 44.05 -16.58 22.50
CA PRO A 724 44.24 -15.46 21.57
C PRO A 724 43.44 -15.66 20.28
N ALA A 725 43.08 -14.56 19.65
CA ALA A 725 42.55 -14.55 18.29
C ALA A 725 43.62 -15.00 17.27
N SER A 726 43.19 -15.49 16.11
CA SER A 726 44.06 -15.81 14.97
C SER A 726 44.24 -14.63 14.01
N SER A 727 43.38 -13.62 14.11
CA SER A 727 43.46 -12.32 13.46
C SER A 727 44.31 -11.30 14.24
N SER A 728 44.63 -10.17 13.60
CA SER A 728 45.42 -9.07 14.19
C SER A 728 44.73 -8.29 15.31
N ASN A 729 43.41 -8.40 15.43
CA ASN A 729 42.56 -7.79 16.46
C ASN A 729 41.94 -8.95 17.29
N PRO A 730 41.82 -8.86 18.64
CA PRO A 730 41.73 -7.63 19.42
C PRO A 730 42.91 -7.29 20.33
N ASP A 731 43.06 -5.99 20.51
CA ASP A 731 44.17 -5.27 21.12
C ASP A 731 43.83 -4.81 22.55
N ASP A 732 44.56 -5.37 23.52
CA ASP A 732 44.57 -5.02 24.96
C ASP A 732 43.21 -4.99 25.72
N GLY A 733 42.13 -5.50 25.11
CA GLY A 733 40.95 -6.00 25.82
C GLY A 733 39.80 -5.01 26.06
N GLY A 734 39.66 -3.96 25.24
CA GLY A 734 38.49 -3.06 25.25
C GLY A 734 37.50 -3.29 24.10
N ASP A 735 37.99 -3.78 22.96
CA ASP A 735 37.33 -3.64 21.65
C ASP A 735 36.02 -4.39 21.46
N LEU A 736 35.88 -5.63 21.96
CA LEU A 736 34.58 -6.32 21.92
C LEU A 736 33.47 -5.56 22.66
N THR A 737 33.79 -4.56 23.49
CA THR A 737 32.81 -3.85 24.33
C THR A 737 32.74 -2.35 24.07
N ASN A 738 33.64 -1.77 23.26
CA ASN A 738 33.66 -0.31 23.02
C ASN A 738 32.90 0.09 21.73
N GLY A 739 32.62 -0.88 20.86
CA GLY A 739 31.89 -0.74 19.61
C GLY A 739 32.00 -1.99 18.75
N CYS A 740 31.63 -1.88 17.48
CA CYS A 740 31.70 -2.99 16.54
C CYS A 740 33.09 -3.05 15.88
N ILE A 741 33.88 -4.08 16.21
CA ILE A 741 35.28 -4.30 15.74
C ILE A 741 35.41 -4.22 14.22
N THR A 742 34.37 -4.61 13.49
CA THR A 742 34.29 -4.45 12.04
C THR A 742 32.90 -3.92 11.71
N PRO A 743 32.74 -2.79 10.99
CA PRO A 743 31.43 -2.21 10.75
C PRO A 743 30.45 -3.20 10.08
N PRO A 744 29.14 -3.14 10.38
CA PRO A 744 28.16 -3.97 9.71
C PRO A 744 28.24 -3.84 8.17
N THR A 745 28.48 -2.65 7.65
CA THR A 745 28.50 -2.35 6.21
C THR A 745 29.60 -3.05 5.40
N THR A 746 30.58 -3.70 6.04
CA THR A 746 31.73 -4.36 5.38
C THR A 746 31.39 -5.73 4.74
N TYR A 747 30.09 -6.10 4.66
CA TYR A 747 29.52 -7.36 4.13
C TYR A 747 29.91 -7.78 2.69
N TRP A 748 30.81 -7.08 2.00
CA TRP A 748 31.18 -7.37 0.61
C TRP A 748 32.67 -7.56 0.35
N ASN A 749 33.53 -7.33 1.34
CA ASN A 749 34.98 -7.47 1.17
C ASN A 749 35.56 -8.45 2.19
N HIS A 750 35.61 -9.72 1.80
CA HIS A 750 36.03 -10.84 2.64
C HIS A 750 37.40 -10.62 3.30
N SER A 751 38.36 -10.04 2.57
CA SER A 751 39.70 -9.72 3.09
C SER A 751 39.67 -8.74 4.27
N VAL A 752 38.83 -7.70 4.24
CA VAL A 752 38.78 -6.68 5.31
C VAL A 752 38.25 -7.30 6.61
N VAL A 753 37.24 -8.18 6.53
CA VAL A 753 36.72 -8.90 7.70
C VAL A 753 37.74 -9.91 8.24
N GLN A 754 38.56 -10.52 7.39
CA GLN A 754 39.68 -11.38 7.82
C GLN A 754 40.83 -10.61 8.47
N GLU A 755 41.14 -9.40 7.97
CA GLU A 755 42.25 -8.58 8.46
C GLU A 755 41.92 -7.82 9.75
N GLN A 756 40.64 -7.45 9.96
CA GLN A 756 40.20 -6.54 11.03
C GLN A 756 39.26 -7.16 12.07
N GLY A 757 38.56 -8.25 11.76
CA GLY A 757 37.65 -8.89 12.71
C GLY A 757 38.38 -9.64 13.82
N ALA A 758 37.79 -9.77 15.00
CA ALA A 758 38.29 -10.69 16.02
C ALA A 758 37.81 -12.12 15.70
N LEU A 759 38.76 -12.97 15.28
CA LEU A 759 38.53 -14.32 14.77
C LEU A 759 39.29 -15.34 15.63
N TRP A 760 38.69 -16.51 15.83
CA TRP A 760 39.29 -17.65 16.53
C TRP A 760 39.12 -18.92 15.71
N GLU A 761 40.21 -19.60 15.39
CA GLU A 761 40.17 -20.90 14.70
C GLU A 761 39.32 -21.94 15.45
N ALA A 762 38.89 -22.98 14.72
CA ALA A 762 38.23 -24.15 15.30
C ALA A 762 39.06 -24.74 16.46
N GLY A 763 38.40 -25.17 17.53
CA GLY A 763 39.08 -25.71 18.71
C GLY A 763 38.23 -25.66 19.97
N ALA A 764 38.89 -25.58 21.14
CA ALA A 764 38.22 -25.49 22.43
C ALA A 764 37.28 -24.26 22.52
N PRO A 765 36.19 -24.33 23.32
CA PRO A 765 35.27 -23.21 23.53
C PRO A 765 35.99 -21.90 23.86
N LEU A 766 35.58 -20.82 23.20
CA LEU A 766 36.04 -19.48 23.55
C LEU A 766 35.31 -19.04 24.82
N VAL A 767 36.03 -18.53 25.81
CA VAL A 767 35.44 -17.92 27.01
C VAL A 767 35.87 -16.47 27.03
N VAL A 768 34.91 -15.55 27.05
CA VAL A 768 35.13 -14.11 27.20
C VAL A 768 34.60 -13.70 28.57
N THR A 769 35.44 -13.09 29.40
CA THR A 769 35.07 -12.65 30.76
C THR A 769 35.22 -11.14 30.87
N LEU A 770 34.12 -10.42 31.05
CA LEU A 770 34.04 -8.97 31.15
C LEU A 770 34.08 -8.54 32.63
N ASN A 771 34.67 -7.37 32.90
CA ASN A 771 34.66 -6.73 34.22
C ASN A 771 33.97 -5.37 34.13
N LEU A 772 32.72 -5.31 34.60
CA LEU A 772 31.86 -4.11 34.59
C LEU A 772 32.33 -3.00 35.57
N GLY A 773 33.45 -3.22 36.27
CA GLY A 773 34.10 -2.27 37.17
C GLY A 773 33.45 -2.15 38.54
N ALA A 774 32.11 -2.08 38.57
CA ALA A 774 31.26 -2.11 39.76
C ALA A 774 30.11 -3.11 39.55
N GLN A 775 29.32 -3.38 40.60
CA GLN A 775 28.09 -4.17 40.47
C GLN A 775 27.06 -3.36 39.66
N GLN A 776 26.59 -3.92 38.55
CA GLN A 776 25.61 -3.35 37.65
C GLN A 776 24.36 -4.24 37.62
N ASN A 777 23.19 -3.66 37.39
CA ASN A 777 22.03 -4.44 36.97
C ASN A 777 22.24 -4.88 35.51
N VAL A 778 21.91 -6.13 35.17
CA VAL A 778 21.97 -6.63 33.80
C VAL A 778 20.65 -7.33 33.49
N ALA A 779 19.91 -6.77 32.54
CA ALA A 779 18.63 -7.27 32.08
C ALA A 779 18.71 -8.10 30.79
N ALA A 780 19.77 -7.94 29.98
CA ALA A 780 20.02 -8.74 28.78
C ALA A 780 21.49 -8.66 28.35
N LEU A 781 21.92 -9.62 27.53
CA LEU A 781 23.17 -9.54 26.76
C LEU A 781 22.88 -9.63 25.26
N ARG A 782 23.69 -8.94 24.46
CA ARG A 782 23.75 -9.10 23.00
C ARG A 782 25.17 -9.45 22.59
N VAL A 783 25.33 -10.39 21.67
CA VAL A 783 26.65 -10.84 21.18
C VAL A 783 26.65 -10.94 19.67
N SER A 784 27.33 -10.00 19.00
CA SER A 784 27.47 -9.98 17.54
C SER A 784 28.61 -10.90 17.10
N THR A 785 28.29 -11.84 16.21
CA THR A 785 29.21 -12.85 15.67
C THR A 785 29.35 -12.71 14.16
N GLN A 786 30.40 -13.24 13.56
CA GLN A 786 30.67 -13.11 12.13
C GLN A 786 31.26 -14.36 11.48
N GLN A 787 30.93 -14.55 10.19
CA GLN A 787 31.37 -15.67 9.36
C GLN A 787 32.02 -15.13 8.06
N PRO A 788 33.32 -14.77 8.07
CA PRO A 788 34.00 -14.28 6.88
C PRO A 788 34.02 -15.28 5.70
N ASN A 789 34.29 -16.57 5.98
CA ASN A 789 34.35 -17.65 4.98
C ASN A 789 33.81 -18.97 5.56
N PRO A 790 33.75 -20.08 4.77
CA PRO A 790 33.28 -21.38 5.24
C PRO A 790 34.08 -22.03 6.39
N ASP A 791 35.33 -21.63 6.66
CA ASP A 791 36.15 -22.17 7.75
C ASP A 791 35.75 -21.58 9.12
N PHE A 792 35.02 -20.46 9.12
CA PHE A 792 34.39 -19.86 10.29
C PHE A 792 32.88 -20.12 10.29
N GLY A 793 32.22 -19.85 11.41
CA GLY A 793 30.77 -19.99 11.57
C GLY A 793 30.25 -19.22 12.79
N HIS A 794 28.93 -19.15 12.90
CA HIS A 794 28.28 -18.75 14.13
C HIS A 794 28.45 -19.86 15.20
N PRO A 795 28.47 -19.53 16.50
CA PRO A 795 28.59 -20.54 17.54
C PRO A 795 27.38 -21.48 17.56
N ALA A 796 27.61 -22.70 18.03
CA ALA A 796 26.57 -23.69 18.33
C ALA A 796 25.72 -23.25 19.53
N ALA A 797 26.35 -22.63 20.54
CA ALA A 797 25.69 -21.98 21.67
C ALA A 797 26.60 -20.93 22.33
N ILE A 798 26.00 -20.01 23.08
CA ILE A 798 26.65 -19.00 23.93
C ILE A 798 25.97 -19.04 25.30
N ALA A 799 26.63 -19.66 26.28
CA ALA A 799 26.16 -19.66 27.67
C ALA A 799 26.71 -18.44 28.42
N ALA A 800 25.87 -17.74 29.17
CA ALA A 800 26.22 -16.58 29.97
C ALA A 800 26.08 -16.85 31.48
N GLU A 801 27.04 -16.33 32.24
CA GLU A 801 27.06 -16.36 33.69
C GLU A 801 27.42 -14.98 34.26
N ILE A 802 26.94 -14.68 35.46
CA ILE A 802 27.16 -13.41 36.17
C ILE A 802 27.77 -13.66 37.57
N SER A 803 28.60 -12.73 38.05
CA SER A 803 29.33 -12.87 39.32
C SER A 803 29.62 -11.52 39.98
N ASP A 804 29.61 -11.45 41.31
CA ASP A 804 29.95 -10.25 42.09
C ASP A 804 31.45 -10.14 42.41
N ASP A 805 32.14 -11.28 42.52
CA ASP A 805 33.53 -11.41 43.00
C ASP A 805 34.50 -11.93 41.92
N GLY A 806 34.00 -12.42 40.78
CA GLY A 806 34.76 -13.05 39.70
C GLY A 806 35.16 -14.50 39.97
N ALA A 807 34.82 -15.05 41.14
CA ALA A 807 35.16 -16.41 41.57
C ALA A 807 33.91 -17.31 41.68
N SER A 808 32.78 -16.74 42.10
CA SER A 808 31.50 -17.39 42.37
C SER A 808 30.50 -17.00 41.28
N TRP A 809 30.13 -17.94 40.42
CA TRP A 809 29.38 -17.69 39.19
C TRP A 809 27.94 -18.22 39.26
N ARG A 810 26.99 -17.45 38.72
CA ARG A 810 25.56 -17.78 38.61
C ARG A 810 25.18 -17.89 37.13
N PRO A 811 24.36 -18.87 36.70
CA PRO A 811 23.78 -18.86 35.36
C PRO A 811 22.97 -17.58 35.12
N PHE A 812 23.18 -16.94 33.97
CA PHE A 812 22.44 -15.76 33.54
C PHE A 812 21.46 -16.12 32.41
N GLY A 813 21.92 -16.87 31.41
CA GLY A 813 21.09 -17.40 30.32
C GLY A 813 21.93 -18.11 29.27
N GLU A 814 21.31 -18.59 28.19
CA GLU A 814 22.00 -19.22 27.07
C GLU A 814 21.34 -18.79 25.75
N ALA A 815 22.11 -18.73 24.67
CA ALA A 815 21.57 -18.60 23.32
C ALA A 815 22.15 -19.66 22.38
N THR A 816 21.33 -20.31 21.56
CA THR A 816 21.74 -21.42 20.67
C THR A 816 21.86 -21.00 19.21
N HIS A 817 22.51 -21.82 18.38
CA HIS A 817 22.59 -21.55 16.93
C HIS A 817 21.21 -21.47 16.28
N ASP A 818 20.25 -22.30 16.71
CA ASP A 818 18.92 -22.32 16.09
C ASP A 818 18.14 -21.02 16.39
N GLN A 819 18.46 -20.37 17.51
CA GLN A 819 17.99 -19.02 17.84
C GLN A 819 18.55 -17.91 16.92
N VAL A 820 19.53 -18.18 16.05
CA VAL A 820 19.91 -17.29 14.93
C VAL A 820 18.77 -17.15 13.90
N TRP A 821 17.87 -18.13 13.91
CA TRP A 821 16.78 -18.30 12.97
C TRP A 821 15.41 -18.24 13.69
N HIS A 822 15.38 -18.55 15.00
CA HIS A 822 14.20 -18.55 15.87
C HIS A 822 14.54 -18.04 17.30
N PRO A 823 14.85 -16.74 17.51
CA PRO A 823 15.41 -16.30 18.78
C PRO A 823 14.37 -16.32 19.92
N GLU A 824 14.81 -16.53 21.17
CA GLU A 824 13.90 -16.76 22.32
C GLU A 824 13.13 -15.50 22.75
N GLY A 825 11.97 -15.29 22.13
CA GLY A 825 11.11 -14.12 22.27
C GLY A 825 10.45 -13.76 20.94
N ASN A 826 9.54 -12.78 20.92
CA ASN A 826 8.88 -12.35 19.69
C ASN A 826 9.76 -11.37 18.88
N PHE A 827 10.79 -11.89 18.21
CA PHE A 827 11.70 -11.12 17.35
C PHE A 827 11.23 -11.04 15.88
N LEU A 828 11.81 -10.11 15.13
CA LEU A 828 11.55 -9.92 13.69
C LEU A 828 12.17 -11.03 12.83
N ASP A 829 11.34 -11.80 12.12
CA ASP A 829 11.77 -12.67 11.02
C ASP A 829 12.24 -11.83 9.80
N TRP A 830 13.26 -12.30 9.09
CA TRP A 830 13.80 -11.69 7.89
C TRP A 830 13.38 -12.52 6.66
N GLY A 831 12.60 -11.92 5.75
CA GLY A 831 11.88 -12.57 4.64
C GLY A 831 12.69 -13.30 3.55
N TYR A 832 13.93 -13.72 3.81
CA TYR A 832 14.74 -14.57 2.92
C TYR A 832 14.27 -16.05 2.87
N ALA A 833 13.40 -16.47 3.79
CA ALA A 833 12.93 -17.85 3.95
C ALA A 833 12.10 -18.42 2.78
N HIS A 834 11.92 -17.67 1.69
CA HIS A 834 11.08 -18.04 0.54
C HIS A 834 11.81 -17.93 -0.83
N SER A 835 13.10 -17.63 -0.86
CA SER A 835 13.88 -17.58 -2.11
C SER A 835 14.55 -18.93 -2.44
N SER A 836 14.59 -19.31 -3.71
CA SER A 836 15.35 -20.48 -4.20
C SER A 836 16.87 -20.35 -4.02
N ALA A 837 17.36 -19.16 -3.67
CA ALA A 837 18.73 -18.97 -3.20
C ALA A 837 19.02 -19.73 -1.89
N TYR A 838 18.01 -20.08 -1.10
CA TYR A 838 18.15 -20.90 0.11
C TYR A 838 18.83 -22.25 -0.19
N ASP A 839 18.42 -22.96 -1.24
CA ASP A 839 18.98 -24.25 -1.65
C ASP A 839 20.38 -24.13 -2.28
N ALA A 840 20.80 -22.91 -2.64
CA ALA A 840 22.08 -22.61 -3.28
C ALA A 840 23.13 -21.99 -2.34
N LEU A 841 22.74 -21.62 -1.11
CA LEU A 841 23.68 -21.12 -0.11
C LEU A 841 24.47 -22.31 0.50
N PRO A 842 25.81 -22.32 0.43
CA PRO A 842 26.59 -23.31 1.16
C PRO A 842 26.36 -23.12 2.67
N ALA A 843 26.41 -24.22 3.44
CA ALA A 843 26.12 -24.22 4.87
C ALA A 843 26.89 -23.09 5.61
N GLY A 844 26.15 -22.09 6.11
CA GLY A 844 26.69 -20.84 6.64
C GLY A 844 26.81 -19.73 5.59
N GLY A 845 25.67 -19.11 5.27
CA GLY A 845 25.54 -18.02 4.29
C GLY A 845 25.25 -16.64 4.88
N ARG A 846 25.66 -16.34 6.13
CA ARG A 846 25.43 -15.04 6.79
C ARG A 846 26.73 -14.47 7.37
N LEU A 847 27.18 -13.32 6.85
CA LEU A 847 28.46 -12.73 7.26
C LEU A 847 28.49 -12.19 8.70
N ALA A 848 27.37 -11.75 9.29
CA ALA A 848 27.30 -11.44 10.73
C ALA A 848 25.90 -11.57 11.34
N PHE A 849 25.81 -11.90 12.64
CA PHE A 849 24.55 -12.08 13.36
C PHE A 849 24.65 -11.81 14.89
N PRO A 850 23.68 -11.08 15.50
CA PRO A 850 23.60 -10.82 16.94
C PRO A 850 22.75 -11.86 17.70
N PHE A 851 23.38 -12.61 18.59
CA PHE A 851 22.72 -13.48 19.56
C PHE A 851 22.19 -12.66 20.74
N TRP A 852 21.03 -13.03 21.26
CA TRP A 852 20.39 -12.38 22.41
C TRP A 852 20.25 -13.38 23.55
N ILE A 853 20.68 -12.99 24.76
CA ILE A 853 20.57 -13.81 25.97
C ILE A 853 19.71 -13.04 26.97
N LEU A 854 18.51 -13.55 27.23
CA LEU A 854 17.51 -12.95 28.11
C LEU A 854 17.31 -13.83 29.36
N PRO A 855 17.62 -13.33 30.57
CA PRO A 855 17.31 -14.04 31.80
C PRO A 855 15.80 -13.96 32.09
N ALA A 856 15.27 -14.90 32.89
CA ALA A 856 13.87 -14.87 33.33
C ALA A 856 13.52 -13.63 34.19
N ALA A 857 14.54 -12.98 34.78
CA ALA A 857 14.46 -11.66 35.41
C ALA A 857 15.87 -11.03 35.39
N PRO A 858 16.01 -9.69 35.37
CA PRO A 858 17.31 -9.03 35.49
C PRO A 858 18.08 -9.47 36.74
N ASP A 859 19.40 -9.61 36.62
CA ASP A 859 20.29 -10.00 37.72
C ASP A 859 21.49 -9.03 37.81
N ALA A 860 22.01 -8.82 39.03
CA ALA A 860 22.99 -7.77 39.31
C ALA A 860 24.37 -8.34 39.65
N GLY A 861 25.42 -7.92 38.95
CA GLY A 861 26.78 -8.42 39.15
C GLY A 861 27.87 -7.50 38.61
N ARG A 862 29.12 -7.83 38.94
CA ARG A 862 30.31 -7.07 38.56
C ARG A 862 31.07 -7.68 37.38
N HIS A 863 30.89 -8.97 37.15
CA HIS A 863 31.58 -9.74 36.13
C HIS A 863 30.57 -10.56 35.32
N LEU A 864 30.81 -10.64 34.02
CA LEU A 864 30.05 -11.48 33.09
C LEU A 864 30.99 -12.47 32.42
N ARG A 865 30.58 -13.71 32.22
CA ARG A 865 31.33 -14.74 31.50
C ARG A 865 30.46 -15.33 30.41
N LEU A 866 30.96 -15.28 29.18
CA LEU A 866 30.34 -15.81 27.98
C LEU A 866 31.16 -16.99 27.47
N THR A 867 30.55 -18.17 27.40
CA THR A 867 31.17 -19.40 26.91
C THR A 867 30.56 -19.77 25.57
N PHE A 868 31.36 -19.68 24.52
CA PHE A 868 30.98 -19.93 23.13
C PHE A 868 31.36 -21.36 22.74
N THR A 869 30.34 -22.20 22.55
CA THR A 869 30.48 -23.53 21.96
C THR A 869 30.54 -23.38 20.44
N LEU A 870 31.55 -23.95 19.80
CA LEU A 870 31.72 -23.84 18.34
C LEU A 870 30.93 -24.90 17.58
N GLN A 871 30.57 -24.61 16.33
CA GLN A 871 30.08 -25.64 15.41
C GLN A 871 31.23 -26.57 15.00
N ASP A 872 30.92 -27.85 14.77
CA ASP A 872 31.92 -28.88 14.46
C ASP A 872 32.81 -28.47 13.26
N GLY A 873 34.11 -28.38 13.53
CA GLY A 873 35.13 -28.07 12.53
C GLY A 873 35.26 -26.59 12.12
N ARG A 874 34.51 -25.66 12.72
CA ARG A 874 34.53 -24.23 12.35
C ARG A 874 35.11 -23.33 13.42
N GLY A 875 35.79 -22.27 12.98
CA GLY A 875 36.16 -21.14 13.81
C GLY A 875 34.97 -20.22 14.12
N LEU A 876 35.22 -19.19 14.93
CA LEU A 876 34.25 -18.17 15.34
C LEU A 876 34.80 -16.78 15.08
N GLY A 877 34.00 -15.91 14.48
CA GLY A 877 34.21 -14.46 14.58
C GLY A 877 33.28 -13.85 15.63
N VAL A 878 33.79 -12.93 16.44
CA VAL A 878 32.99 -12.06 17.32
C VAL A 878 33.32 -10.61 16.97
N SER A 879 32.31 -9.76 16.84
CA SER A 879 32.49 -8.34 16.49
C SER A 879 32.06 -7.38 17.58
N GLU A 880 31.25 -7.83 18.57
CA GLU A 880 30.69 -6.99 19.62
C GLU A 880 30.06 -7.85 20.73
N ILE A 881 30.09 -7.38 21.97
CA ILE A 881 29.42 -7.90 23.15
C ILE A 881 28.86 -6.70 23.92
N GLN A 882 27.56 -6.73 24.22
CA GLN A 882 26.86 -5.71 25.01
C GLN A 882 26.19 -6.32 26.24
N ALA A 883 26.10 -5.55 27.32
CA ALA A 883 25.32 -5.90 28.50
C ALA A 883 24.39 -4.74 28.85
N LEU A 884 23.08 -4.98 28.82
CA LEU A 884 22.06 -3.93 28.93
C LEU A 884 21.50 -3.89 30.34
N ASP A 885 21.34 -2.70 30.90
CA ASP A 885 20.83 -2.50 32.27
C ASP A 885 19.33 -2.75 32.41
N ARG A 886 18.57 -2.52 31.33
CA ARG A 886 17.12 -2.66 31.26
C ARG A 886 16.66 -3.28 29.94
N VAL A 887 15.55 -4.00 30.03
CA VAL A 887 14.69 -4.40 28.92
C VAL A 887 13.26 -4.07 29.34
N THR A 888 12.44 -3.57 28.42
CA THR A 888 11.00 -3.41 28.64
C THR A 888 10.27 -4.53 27.88
N VAL A 889 9.15 -4.99 28.44
CA VAL A 889 8.24 -5.91 27.75
C VAL A 889 6.92 -5.18 27.64
N GLU A 890 6.48 -4.94 26.42
CA GLU A 890 5.15 -4.43 26.12
C GLU A 890 4.30 -5.64 25.71
N ASP A 891 3.29 -6.00 26.49
CA ASP A 891 2.19 -6.79 25.93
C ASP A 891 1.70 -6.06 24.67
N TRP A 892 1.48 -6.78 23.56
CA TRP A 892 1.02 -6.15 22.32
C TRP A 892 -0.21 -5.32 22.65
N PRO A 893 -0.17 -3.98 22.52
CA PRO A 893 -1.26 -3.19 23.05
C PRO A 893 -2.50 -3.52 22.24
N ASP A 894 -3.61 -3.77 22.95
CA ASP A 894 -4.97 -3.64 22.46
C ASP A 894 -5.22 -2.17 22.04
N ARG A 895 -4.46 -1.68 21.06
CA ARG A 895 -4.84 -0.52 20.28
C ARG A 895 -6.01 -1.00 19.43
N GLU A 896 -7.20 -0.71 19.91
CA GLU A 896 -8.28 -0.29 19.04
C GLU A 896 -7.66 0.71 18.05
N VAL A 897 -7.36 0.23 16.84
CA VAL A 897 -6.91 1.07 15.74
C VAL A 897 -8.09 1.93 15.39
N TRP A 898 -8.15 3.10 16.03
CA TRP A 898 -9.15 4.10 15.82
C TRP A 898 -9.04 4.54 14.36
N MET A 899 -10.14 4.39 13.62
CA MET A 899 -10.19 4.73 12.21
C MET A 899 -11.39 5.65 11.97
N PRO A 900 -11.25 6.69 11.12
CA PRO A 900 -12.34 7.63 10.87
C PRO A 900 -13.59 6.94 10.34
N GLY A 901 -14.77 7.50 10.65
CA GLY A 901 -16.01 7.26 9.91
C GLY A 901 -16.99 6.20 10.43
N THR A 902 -16.60 5.27 11.31
CA THR A 902 -17.53 4.19 11.74
C THR A 902 -18.58 4.63 12.78
N THR A 903 -19.74 5.05 12.28
CA THR A 903 -21.00 4.89 13.03
C THR A 903 -21.36 3.40 13.04
N ALA A 904 -21.02 2.70 14.13
CA ALA A 904 -21.25 1.27 14.23
C ALA A 904 -22.75 0.90 14.16
N VAL A 905 -23.16 0.25 13.07
CA VAL A 905 -24.41 -0.51 12.97
C VAL A 905 -24.16 -1.89 13.55
N SER A 906 -25.14 -2.42 14.29
CA SER A 906 -25.06 -3.73 14.94
C SER A 906 -25.92 -4.80 14.25
N ASP A 907 -25.60 -6.05 14.57
CA ASP A 907 -26.43 -7.27 14.63
C ASP A 907 -25.86 -8.42 13.77
N GLY A 908 -25.78 -9.68 14.20
CA GLY A 908 -25.98 -10.21 15.56
C GLY A 908 -25.92 -11.76 15.63
N GLY A 909 -25.29 -12.30 16.69
CA GLY A 909 -25.40 -13.72 17.12
C GLY A 909 -24.34 -14.70 16.54
N ALA A 910 -23.75 -15.62 17.32
CA ALA A 910 -23.82 -15.80 18.78
C ALA A 910 -22.64 -16.66 19.33
N ALA A 911 -22.14 -16.26 20.51
CA ALA A 911 -21.41 -17.02 21.57
C ALA A 911 -20.22 -17.92 21.18
N HIS A 912 -19.06 -17.91 21.85
CA HIS A 912 -18.62 -17.39 23.17
C HIS A 912 -17.32 -16.56 22.99
N ASP A 913 -16.98 -15.52 23.74
CA ASP A 913 -16.75 -15.52 25.20
C ASP A 913 -17.13 -14.20 25.93
N ALA A 914 -16.92 -14.15 27.25
CA ALA A 914 -17.54 -13.18 28.16
C ALA A 914 -17.25 -11.67 27.87
N PRO A 915 -18.25 -10.78 28.06
CA PRO A 915 -18.10 -9.36 27.76
C PRO A 915 -17.17 -8.64 28.75
N ARG A 916 -16.18 -7.91 28.24
CA ARG A 916 -15.43 -6.89 29.01
C ARG A 916 -16.43 -5.95 29.70
N ALA A 917 -16.25 -5.72 31.00
CA ALA A 917 -17.19 -4.94 31.80
C ALA A 917 -17.32 -3.51 31.24
N ARG A 918 -18.49 -3.19 30.70
CA ARG A 918 -18.80 -1.88 30.11
C ARG A 918 -19.28 -0.92 31.20
N PRO A 919 -18.90 0.37 31.17
CA PRO A 919 -19.45 1.34 32.10
C PRO A 919 -20.97 1.43 31.93
N THR A 920 -21.69 1.54 33.06
CA THR A 920 -23.14 1.75 33.11
C THR A 920 -23.42 3.23 33.41
N LEU A 921 -24.55 3.77 32.93
CA LEU A 921 -24.97 5.15 33.23
C LEU A 921 -26.49 5.26 33.23
N HIS A 922 -27.06 5.46 34.41
CA HIS A 922 -28.50 5.55 34.63
C HIS A 922 -28.84 6.82 35.42
N CYS A 923 -30.00 7.41 35.14
CA CYS A 923 -30.54 8.48 35.97
C CYS A 923 -31.97 8.12 36.41
N ALA A 924 -32.25 8.27 37.70
CA ALA A 924 -33.56 7.98 38.29
C ALA A 924 -33.91 9.00 39.41
N PRO A 925 -35.15 9.52 39.46
CA PRO A 925 -36.22 9.35 38.47
C PRO A 925 -35.87 9.99 37.11
N ASN A 926 -36.58 9.59 36.05
CA ASN A 926 -36.45 10.20 34.72
C ASN A 926 -37.75 9.96 33.93
N PRO A 927 -38.58 10.99 33.65
CA PRO A 927 -38.38 12.41 33.97
C PRO A 927 -38.27 12.72 35.47
N PHE A 928 -37.70 13.88 35.81
CA PHE A 928 -37.42 14.29 37.19
C PHE A 928 -37.80 15.75 37.47
N ASN A 929 -38.05 16.07 38.75
CA ASN A 929 -38.32 17.42 39.24
C ASN A 929 -37.94 17.54 40.73
N PRO A 930 -37.05 18.47 41.16
CA PRO A 930 -36.04 19.17 40.37
C PRO A 930 -34.73 18.37 40.25
N SER A 931 -34.60 17.21 40.92
CA SER A 931 -33.35 16.44 41.00
C SER A 931 -33.47 14.98 40.56
N THR A 932 -32.41 14.45 39.94
CA THR A 932 -32.23 13.03 39.62
C THR A 932 -30.92 12.48 40.19
N ARG A 933 -30.94 11.23 40.67
CA ARG A 933 -29.76 10.47 41.08
C ARG A 933 -29.14 9.85 39.83
N VAL A 934 -27.91 10.26 39.50
CA VAL A 934 -27.11 9.72 38.40
C VAL A 934 -26.18 8.66 38.97
N GLU A 935 -26.31 7.44 38.49
CA GLU A 935 -25.57 6.27 38.94
C GLU A 935 -24.81 5.66 37.77
N PHE A 936 -23.54 5.38 38.00
CA PHE A 936 -22.65 4.89 36.96
C PHE A 936 -21.62 3.92 37.53
N GLU A 937 -21.12 3.04 36.68
CA GLU A 937 -20.09 2.07 37.04
C GLU A 937 -18.79 2.38 36.30
N VAL A 938 -17.69 2.26 37.03
CA VAL A 938 -16.32 2.47 36.56
C VAL A 938 -15.68 1.08 36.53
N PRO A 939 -15.49 0.45 35.36
CA PRO A 939 -15.01 -0.94 35.29
C PRO A 939 -13.55 -1.10 35.71
N VAL A 940 -12.73 -0.07 35.49
CA VAL A 940 -11.29 -0.03 35.78
C VAL A 940 -10.95 1.29 36.46
N THR A 941 -10.13 1.25 37.51
CA THR A 941 -9.66 2.45 38.22
C THR A 941 -8.95 3.39 37.26
N GLY A 942 -9.43 4.63 37.13
CA GLY A 942 -8.90 5.57 36.14
C GLY A 942 -9.59 6.93 36.15
N PRO A 943 -9.18 7.86 35.26
CA PRO A 943 -9.86 9.14 35.07
C PRO A 943 -11.32 8.95 34.62
N VAL A 944 -12.23 9.68 35.25
CA VAL A 944 -13.65 9.68 34.94
C VAL A 944 -14.19 11.10 34.85
N SER A 945 -14.83 11.40 33.72
CA SER A 945 -15.54 12.65 33.46
C SER A 945 -17.03 12.37 33.31
N LEU A 946 -17.89 13.03 34.07
CA LEU A 946 -19.35 12.96 33.96
C LEU A 946 -19.92 14.37 33.87
N ARG A 947 -20.47 14.69 32.70
CA ARG A 947 -20.88 16.05 32.29
C ARG A 947 -22.33 16.05 31.80
N VAL A 948 -23.01 17.18 31.93
CA VAL A 948 -24.39 17.41 31.47
C VAL A 948 -24.36 18.37 30.30
N PHE A 949 -25.05 18.03 29.21
CA PHE A 949 -25.17 18.84 28.00
C PHE A 949 -26.64 19.15 27.69
N ASP A 950 -26.90 20.30 27.07
CA ASP A 950 -28.22 20.60 26.48
C ASP A 950 -28.37 20.01 25.06
N VAL A 951 -29.56 20.14 24.48
CA VAL A 951 -29.87 19.60 23.13
C VAL A 951 -29.07 20.21 21.98
N ARG A 952 -28.26 21.25 22.22
CA ARG A 952 -27.35 21.87 21.24
C ARG A 952 -25.89 21.44 21.46
N GLY A 953 -25.63 20.45 22.33
CA GLY A 953 -24.29 19.98 22.66
C GLY A 953 -23.50 20.94 23.56
N ARG A 954 -24.13 21.98 24.12
CA ARG A 954 -23.45 22.93 25.03
C ARG A 954 -23.41 22.35 26.43
N GLU A 955 -22.24 22.40 27.07
CA GLU A 955 -22.07 21.98 28.46
C GLU A 955 -22.89 22.86 29.41
N VAL A 956 -23.66 22.19 30.27
CA VAL A 956 -24.53 22.78 31.30
C VAL A 956 -23.86 22.68 32.65
N ARG A 957 -23.24 21.53 32.98
CA ARG A 957 -22.56 21.29 34.25
C ARG A 957 -21.64 20.07 34.24
N VAL A 958 -20.49 20.18 34.90
CA VAL A 958 -19.68 19.01 35.29
C VAL A 958 -20.21 18.44 36.62
N LEU A 959 -20.54 17.15 36.65
CA LEU A 959 -20.96 16.43 37.87
C LEU A 959 -19.78 15.68 38.52
N ARG A 960 -18.80 15.24 37.72
CA ARG A 960 -17.58 14.55 38.18
C ARG A 960 -16.46 14.77 37.16
N ASP A 961 -15.25 15.02 37.63
CA ASP A 961 -14.05 15.07 36.78
C ASP A 961 -12.82 14.77 37.65
N ARG A 962 -12.50 13.48 37.82
CA ARG A 962 -11.40 13.00 38.68
C ARG A 962 -11.11 11.53 38.45
N ILE A 963 -9.97 11.07 38.93
CA ILE A 963 -9.69 9.63 39.08
C ILE A 963 -10.66 9.03 40.11
N LEU A 964 -11.25 7.88 39.76
CA LEU A 964 -12.12 7.07 40.59
C LEU A 964 -11.65 5.61 40.57
N ALA A 965 -11.81 4.92 41.71
CA ALA A 965 -11.59 3.48 41.79
C ALA A 965 -12.66 2.69 41.03
N ALA A 966 -12.32 1.49 40.57
CA ALA A 966 -13.29 0.57 39.98
C ALA A 966 -14.47 0.29 40.94
N GLY A 967 -15.67 0.16 40.37
CA GLY A 967 -16.92 -0.07 41.11
C GLY A 967 -18.02 0.95 40.79
N ARG A 968 -19.08 0.93 41.60
CA ARG A 968 -20.32 1.70 41.39
C ARG A 968 -20.27 3.05 42.10
N HIS A 969 -20.57 4.12 41.37
CA HIS A 969 -20.51 5.51 41.79
C HIS A 969 -21.85 6.21 41.62
N VAL A 970 -22.07 7.25 42.42
CA VAL A 970 -23.35 7.98 42.49
C VAL A 970 -23.08 9.47 42.63
N VAL A 971 -23.80 10.27 41.85
CA VAL A 971 -23.86 11.73 41.97
C VAL A 971 -25.31 12.19 41.79
N THR A 972 -25.67 13.36 42.29
CA THR A 972 -27.02 13.93 42.08
C THR A 972 -26.90 15.15 41.18
N TRP A 973 -27.80 15.26 40.21
CA TRP A 973 -28.02 16.51 39.48
C TRP A 973 -29.35 17.12 39.90
N ASP A 974 -29.36 18.40 40.25
CA ASP A 974 -30.45 19.17 40.85
C ASP A 974 -31.11 20.15 39.87
N GLY A 975 -30.95 19.92 38.56
CA GLY A 975 -31.50 20.78 37.52
C GLY A 975 -30.84 22.17 37.46
N ARG A 976 -29.61 22.33 37.98
CA ARG A 976 -28.86 23.59 37.90
C ARG A 976 -27.59 23.49 37.04
N ASP A 977 -27.24 24.61 36.41
CA ASP A 977 -25.99 24.80 35.66
C ASP A 977 -24.77 25.02 36.58
N SER A 978 -23.57 25.14 36.00
CA SER A 978 -22.32 25.45 36.73
C SER A 978 -22.34 26.79 37.48
N ALA A 979 -23.27 27.71 37.17
CA ALA A 979 -23.46 28.98 37.86
C ALA A 979 -24.57 28.90 38.94
N GLY A 980 -25.09 27.70 39.24
CA GLY A 980 -26.14 27.47 40.23
C GLY A 980 -27.55 27.92 39.81
N ARG A 981 -27.76 28.28 38.54
CA ARG A 981 -29.05 28.73 38.00
C ARG A 981 -29.88 27.52 37.58
N VAL A 982 -31.18 27.55 37.86
CA VAL A 982 -32.12 26.48 37.43
C VAL A 982 -32.28 26.51 35.92
N VAL A 983 -32.11 25.36 35.26
CA VAL A 983 -32.20 25.24 33.80
C VAL A 983 -33.65 25.14 33.32
N ALA A 984 -33.86 25.17 32.00
CA ALA A 984 -35.20 25.06 31.42
C ALA A 984 -35.76 23.63 31.58
N ALA A 985 -37.09 23.47 31.57
CA ALA A 985 -37.68 22.15 31.40
C ALA A 985 -37.32 21.64 29.99
N GLY A 986 -36.92 20.39 29.86
CA GLY A 986 -36.41 19.84 28.60
C GLY A 986 -35.55 18.59 28.75
N ALA A 987 -35.03 18.12 27.62
CA ALA A 987 -34.09 17.01 27.57
C ALA A 987 -32.64 17.51 27.72
N TYR A 988 -31.86 16.74 28.46
CA TYR A 988 -30.43 16.92 28.70
C TYR A 988 -29.72 15.59 28.53
N PHE A 989 -28.43 15.64 28.21
CA PHE A 989 -27.61 14.45 27.99
C PHE A 989 -26.51 14.38 29.05
N LEU A 990 -26.53 13.34 29.86
CA LEU A 990 -25.46 12.99 30.79
C LEU A 990 -24.43 12.18 29.99
N ALA A 991 -23.21 12.70 29.82
CA ALA A 991 -22.13 11.97 29.17
C ALA A 991 -21.08 11.58 30.22
N LEU A 992 -20.85 10.28 30.36
CA LEU A 992 -19.80 9.65 31.14
C LEU A 992 -18.68 9.22 30.20
N ARG A 993 -17.44 9.60 30.50
CA ARG A 993 -16.21 9.13 29.86
C ARG A 993 -15.35 8.43 30.89
N THR A 994 -14.89 7.23 30.55
CA THR A 994 -14.00 6.39 31.36
C THR A 994 -12.95 5.72 30.47
N VAL A 995 -11.88 5.18 31.05
CA VAL A 995 -10.89 4.37 30.30
C VAL A 995 -11.49 3.09 29.69
N ALA A 996 -12.66 2.64 30.16
CA ALA A 996 -13.41 1.50 29.61
C ALA A 996 -14.52 1.92 28.61
N GLY A 997 -14.47 3.17 28.13
CA GLY A 997 -15.37 3.71 27.13
C GLY A 997 -16.36 4.75 27.65
N ASP A 998 -17.17 5.26 26.70
CA ASP A 998 -18.13 6.35 26.89
C ASP A 998 -19.58 5.85 27.00
N ARG A 999 -20.40 6.60 27.76
CA ARG A 999 -21.85 6.39 27.87
C ARG A 999 -22.60 7.71 27.86
N VAL A 1000 -23.71 7.76 27.12
CA VAL A 1000 -24.66 8.87 27.17
C VAL A 1000 -26.01 8.38 27.69
N SER A 1001 -26.60 9.13 28.62
CA SER A 1001 -27.93 8.86 29.19
C SER A 1001 -28.78 10.12 29.14
N LYS A 1002 -29.97 10.02 28.55
CA LYS A 1002 -30.91 11.15 28.43
C LYS A 1002 -31.64 11.38 29.75
N ALA A 1003 -31.54 12.58 30.32
CA ALA A 1003 -32.28 13.02 31.50
C ALA A 1003 -33.33 14.07 31.10
N VAL A 1004 -34.58 13.93 31.55
CA VAL A 1004 -35.69 14.85 31.21
C VAL A 1004 -36.12 15.62 32.45
N LEU A 1005 -35.82 16.92 32.50
CA LEU A 1005 -36.27 17.81 33.56
C LEU A 1005 -37.70 18.31 33.25
N VAL A 1006 -38.63 18.08 34.16
CA VAL A 1006 -39.97 18.70 34.17
C VAL A 1006 -40.08 19.67 35.34
N LYS A 1007 -40.92 20.70 35.19
CA LYS A 1007 -41.17 21.74 36.20
C LYS A 1007 -42.50 21.50 36.90
#